data_AF-A0A0S8FK24-F1
#
_entry.id   AF-A0A0S8FK24-F1
#
_cell.length_a   1.000
_cell.length_b   1.000
_cell.length_c   1.000
_cell.angle_alpha   90.00
_cell.angle_beta   90.00
_cell.angle_gamma   90.00
#
_symmetry.space_group_name_H-M   'P 1'
#
loop_
_entity.id
_entity.type
_entity.pdbx_description
1 polymer ?
#
loop_
_entity_poly.entity_id
_entity_poly.type
_entity_poly.pdbx_seq_one_letter_code
_entity_poly.pdbx_strand_id
1 'polypeptide(L)'
;MILPEGVKAVWDLGKAFRQATPTRERVCINGLWRWQPAGEAADRVPEGGWGYFKVPGSWPGITSYIQKDTQTLFRHPSWQDLDARSVTAAWYQREIEIPADWQGRRITFSTEYLNSHATVFVDGQKVGEVLFPGGEADITSACRPGQKHVLSLHVKALPLSDVVAIFSDTGAPRRGRGSVARRGLCGDAFLVSSPAGPRISSFRVSTSVRKWQIAFEAALDNLQTDTTYRLRARISKDRAAVKEVLSDPFTTADLSGGRFSFGEGWKPDRLWDVHTPQNAYDVQLALLDADGAELDLSHPERFGFREFWIEGKDFYLNGSRFYSFVVPVDNALFGTAWATYDAARESLLRLKSWGVNTVYTHNYGCQPGSHLGYAEILRAADDVGMLVAFSQPHVGHYQWDAADAAETNGYAAHAAYYVRMAGNHPSVVMYSMNHNSLGYGGYSNPDLIDGLHNEVGEVGPRVHDGAKRGLLVQSIVEGLDPTRVVYHHSSGTLGTMHTINLYLNFTPIQEVSDWFEHWSSEGVKPLLLCEYDTPYDLDWTMYRGWYKGERSFGSAPVPWEFCVGEWNAQFLGDQAFQLTEKDKANLRWEAEQWRTKDVWYRWDYPYPPVGVSSLGHADKNQVRSMYITDNWHAFRTWGVSAFSEFGYGHFWSLRDGADEGRKDFAVDWDGLQRPGFSPDYIAQAYRRMDMTNDPGDWVAGRAALALYRNNMPLLAYIAGKPERFTSKDHNFLPGETFRKQLIIINNSRETVEA
;
A
#
# COMPACT_ATOMS: atom_id res chain seq x y z
N MET A 1 19.04 5.51 34.19
CA MET A 1 18.82 5.50 32.74
C MET A 1 18.08 6.76 32.39
N ILE A 2 18.61 7.58 31.49
CA ILE A 2 18.15 8.96 31.37
C ILE A 2 17.47 9.07 30.01
N LEU A 3 16.13 9.04 30.02
CA LEU A 3 15.35 9.70 28.98
C LEU A 3 15.88 11.12 28.80
N PRO A 4 15.74 11.75 27.63
CA PRO A 4 16.20 13.12 27.45
C PRO A 4 15.72 14.02 28.60
N GLU A 5 16.53 15.00 29.00
CA GLU A 5 16.23 15.84 30.15
C GLU A 5 14.81 16.42 30.06
N GLY A 6 14.02 16.27 31.14
CA GLY A 6 12.62 16.69 31.20
C GLY A 6 11.60 15.70 30.63
N VAL A 7 12.00 14.68 29.86
CA VAL A 7 11.09 13.69 29.26
C VAL A 7 10.64 12.66 30.30
N LYS A 8 9.33 12.42 30.35
CA LYS A 8 8.70 11.41 31.21
C LYS A 8 7.84 10.46 30.38
N ALA A 9 7.96 9.16 30.66
CA ALA A 9 7.08 8.14 30.10
C ALA A 9 5.76 8.06 30.89
N VAL A 10 4.96 9.12 30.83
CA VAL A 10 3.68 9.22 31.53
C VAL A 10 2.56 9.37 30.51
N TRP A 11 1.46 8.68 30.76
CA TRP A 11 0.20 8.87 30.05
C TRP A 11 -0.73 9.71 30.90
N ASP A 12 -1.49 10.58 30.25
CA ASP A 12 -2.40 11.51 30.90
C ASP A 12 -3.70 11.52 30.07
N LEU A 13 -4.77 11.01 30.68
CA LEU A 13 -6.09 10.95 30.05
C LEU A 13 -6.59 12.33 29.59
N GLY A 14 -6.18 13.42 30.26
CA GLY A 14 -6.54 14.79 29.89
C GLY A 14 -5.77 15.33 28.69
N LYS A 15 -4.64 14.71 28.32
CA LYS A 15 -3.82 15.09 27.14
C LYS A 15 -4.00 14.13 25.96
N ALA A 16 -4.47 12.91 26.21
CA ALA A 16 -4.64 11.91 25.18
C ALA A 16 -5.66 12.35 24.12
N PHE A 17 -5.40 12.02 22.86
CA PHE A 17 -6.39 12.15 21.80
C PHE A 17 -7.61 11.29 22.14
N ARG A 18 -8.79 11.89 22.01
CA ARG A 18 -10.08 11.27 22.32
C ARG A 18 -11.06 11.53 21.19
N GLN A 19 -11.82 10.51 20.85
CA GLN A 19 -12.99 10.62 19.98
C GLN A 19 -14.17 10.01 20.74
N ALA A 20 -15.21 10.80 20.96
CA ALA A 20 -16.36 10.38 21.76
C ALA A 20 -17.69 10.61 21.02
N THR A 21 -18.64 9.74 21.30
CA THR A 21 -20.07 9.87 21.02
C THR A 21 -20.81 9.67 22.35
N PRO A 22 -22.14 9.88 22.41
CA PRO A 22 -22.90 9.59 23.62
C PRO A 22 -22.69 8.16 24.14
N THR A 23 -22.52 7.17 23.24
CA THR A 23 -22.44 5.74 23.59
C THR A 23 -21.05 5.13 23.47
N ARG A 24 -20.12 5.80 22.77
CA ARG A 24 -18.77 5.27 22.48
C ARG A 24 -17.68 6.26 22.82
N GLU A 25 -16.51 5.73 23.11
CA GLU A 25 -15.31 6.53 23.21
C GLU A 25 -14.06 5.74 22.82
N ARG A 26 -13.14 6.37 22.10
CA ARG A 26 -11.81 5.85 21.82
C ARG A 26 -10.77 6.82 22.34
N VAL A 27 -9.85 6.33 23.18
CA VAL A 27 -8.76 7.10 23.78
C VAL A 27 -7.42 6.53 23.32
N CYS A 28 -6.56 7.39 22.76
CA CYS A 28 -5.25 6.98 22.30
C CYS A 28 -4.30 6.72 23.47
N ILE A 29 -3.67 5.54 23.49
CA ILE A 29 -2.65 5.17 24.48
C ILE A 29 -1.24 5.11 23.88
N ASN A 30 -1.05 5.76 22.73
CA ASN A 30 0.26 5.95 22.13
C ASN A 30 1.22 6.75 23.02
N GLY A 31 2.49 6.67 22.67
CA GLY A 31 3.59 7.43 23.24
C GLY A 31 4.70 6.56 23.77
N LEU A 32 5.39 7.00 24.81
CA LEU A 32 6.55 6.30 25.32
C LEU A 32 6.13 5.24 26.36
N TRP A 33 6.25 3.96 26.00
CA TRP A 33 5.92 2.83 26.87
C TRP A 33 7.17 2.28 27.53
N ARG A 34 7.03 1.68 28.72
CA ARG A 34 8.08 0.82 29.25
C ARG A 34 8.24 -0.37 28.32
N TRP A 35 9.48 -0.72 28.00
CA TRP A 35 9.81 -1.77 27.05
C TRP A 35 11.02 -2.56 27.51
N GLN A 36 11.02 -3.88 27.35
CA GLN A 36 12.21 -4.72 27.53
C GLN A 36 12.14 -6.00 26.68
N PRO A 37 13.27 -6.58 26.27
CA PRO A 37 13.27 -7.88 25.58
C PRO A 37 12.71 -8.98 26.50
N ALA A 38 12.14 -10.01 25.89
CA ALA A 38 11.61 -11.18 26.59
C ALA A 38 12.11 -12.48 25.95
N GLY A 39 12.08 -13.58 26.72
CA GLY A 39 12.22 -14.94 26.18
C GLY A 39 10.89 -15.47 25.62
N GLU A 40 10.91 -16.67 25.02
CA GLU A 40 9.70 -17.25 24.39
C GLU A 40 8.59 -17.61 25.39
N ALA A 41 8.96 -18.01 26.61
CA ALA A 41 8.03 -18.34 27.69
C ALA A 41 8.07 -17.24 28.75
N ALA A 42 6.99 -16.48 28.88
CA ALA A 42 6.86 -15.47 29.93
C ALA A 42 5.40 -15.39 30.39
N ASP A 43 5.08 -16.13 31.45
CA ASP A 43 3.75 -16.16 32.05
C ASP A 43 3.58 -15.11 33.16
N ARG A 44 4.65 -14.36 33.48
CA ARG A 44 4.67 -13.37 34.55
C ARG A 44 5.23 -12.03 34.05
N VAL A 45 4.52 -10.95 34.36
CA VAL A 45 4.95 -9.58 34.09
C VAL A 45 6.25 -9.27 34.84
N PRO A 46 7.29 -8.73 34.18
CA PRO A 46 8.55 -8.38 34.85
C PRO A 46 8.40 -7.27 35.89
N GLU A 47 9.15 -7.39 36.99
CA GLU A 47 9.15 -6.40 38.08
C GLU A 47 10.09 -5.20 37.81
N GLY A 48 11.09 -5.36 36.93
CA GLY A 48 12.12 -4.35 36.66
C GLY A 48 12.80 -4.55 35.31
N GLY A 49 13.93 -3.86 35.09
CA GLY A 49 14.71 -3.96 33.83
C GLY A 49 14.11 -3.19 32.65
N TRP A 50 13.18 -2.28 32.91
CA TRP A 50 12.47 -1.52 31.88
C TRP A 50 13.35 -0.44 31.24
N GLY A 51 13.42 -0.47 29.92
CA GLY A 51 13.77 0.66 29.06
C GLY A 51 12.50 1.31 28.51
N TYR A 52 12.63 2.05 27.41
CA TYR A 52 11.48 2.73 26.81
C TYR A 52 11.50 2.68 25.28
N PHE A 53 10.32 2.52 24.69
CA PHE A 53 10.14 2.57 23.25
C PHE A 53 8.80 3.20 22.87
N LYS A 54 8.74 3.86 21.72
CA LYS A 54 7.54 4.52 21.22
C LYS A 54 6.53 3.51 20.69
N VAL A 55 5.26 3.77 20.95
CA VAL A 55 4.09 3.12 20.34
C VAL A 55 3.27 4.20 19.63
N PRO A 56 2.95 4.05 18.34
CA PRO A 56 3.35 2.96 17.46
C PRO A 56 4.84 3.03 17.09
N GLY A 57 5.41 1.87 16.75
CA GLY A 57 6.80 1.76 16.32
C GLY A 57 7.23 0.31 16.08
N SER A 58 8.03 0.10 15.04
CA SER A 58 8.70 -1.18 14.82
C SER A 58 9.99 -1.25 15.64
N TRP A 59 10.24 -2.36 16.35
CA TRP A 59 11.46 -2.53 17.14
C TRP A 59 12.72 -2.33 16.27
N PRO A 60 13.74 -1.58 16.77
CA PRO A 60 14.97 -1.39 16.02
C PRO A 60 15.70 -2.70 15.71
N GLY A 61 16.55 -2.67 14.70
CA GLY A 61 17.25 -3.84 14.19
C GLY A 61 16.72 -4.22 12.81
N ILE A 62 17.30 -3.60 11.79
CA ILE A 62 17.01 -3.83 10.38
C ILE A 62 17.27 -5.28 10.02
N THR A 63 16.24 -5.99 9.53
CA THR A 63 16.39 -7.36 9.00
C THR A 63 16.12 -7.46 7.50
N SER A 64 15.72 -6.35 6.85
CA SER A 64 15.41 -6.27 5.43
C SER A 64 16.08 -5.06 4.79
N TYR A 65 16.49 -5.16 3.53
CA TYR A 65 17.25 -4.11 2.82
C TYR A 65 16.47 -2.78 2.69
N ILE A 66 15.14 -2.83 2.66
CA ILE A 66 14.27 -1.67 2.51
C ILE A 66 13.91 -1.01 3.86
N GLN A 67 14.04 -1.73 4.97
CA GLN A 67 13.70 -1.22 6.30
C GLN A 67 14.78 -0.25 6.80
N LYS A 68 14.34 0.81 7.49
CA LYS A 68 15.16 1.82 8.15
C LYS A 68 14.65 2.08 9.56
N ASP A 69 15.57 2.11 10.51
CA ASP A 69 15.27 2.53 11.88
C ASP A 69 15.19 4.05 11.94
N THR A 70 14.11 4.54 12.55
CA THR A 70 13.78 5.98 12.62
C THR A 70 13.31 6.40 14.01
N GLN A 71 13.35 5.49 14.98
CA GLN A 71 12.98 5.73 16.39
C GLN A 71 14.04 5.15 17.32
N THR A 72 14.28 5.82 18.44
CA THR A 72 15.27 5.44 19.44
C THR A 72 14.66 4.45 20.44
N LEU A 73 15.34 3.31 20.62
CA LEU A 73 15.12 2.41 21.75
C LEU A 73 15.99 2.84 22.93
N PHE A 74 15.36 3.33 24.00
CA PHE A 74 16.06 3.73 25.23
C PHE A 74 16.36 2.50 26.08
N ARG A 75 17.64 2.11 26.14
CA ARG A 75 18.05 0.82 26.69
C ARG A 75 18.30 0.83 28.20
N HIS A 76 17.90 -0.25 28.87
CA HIS A 76 18.30 -0.48 30.26
C HIS A 76 19.74 -0.97 30.36
N PRO A 77 20.51 -0.57 31.41
CA PRO A 77 21.89 -1.02 31.60
C PRO A 77 22.06 -2.55 31.58
N SER A 78 21.07 -3.29 32.08
CA SER A 78 21.12 -4.77 32.11
C SER A 78 21.03 -5.45 30.74
N TRP A 79 20.69 -4.72 29.68
CA TRP A 79 20.66 -5.22 28.30
C TRP A 79 21.16 -4.15 27.32
N GLN A 80 22.10 -3.31 27.78
CA GLN A 80 22.69 -2.22 26.99
C GLN A 80 23.31 -2.75 25.68
N ASP A 81 23.91 -3.95 25.73
CA ASP A 81 24.63 -4.58 24.61
C ASP A 81 23.77 -5.56 23.80
N LEU A 82 22.46 -5.61 24.05
CA LEU A 82 21.54 -6.49 23.32
C LEU A 82 21.56 -6.21 21.81
N ASP A 83 21.71 -7.25 21.00
CA ASP A 83 21.41 -7.12 19.57
C ASP A 83 19.89 -7.05 19.36
N ALA A 84 19.39 -5.84 19.08
CA ALA A 84 17.96 -5.61 18.87
C ALA A 84 17.42 -6.41 17.66
N ARG A 85 18.27 -6.78 16.69
CA ARG A 85 17.89 -7.61 15.54
C ARG A 85 17.49 -9.02 15.95
N SER A 86 18.04 -9.54 17.05
CA SER A 86 17.76 -10.91 17.54
C SER A 86 16.50 -11.03 18.39
N VAL A 87 15.88 -9.92 18.79
CA VAL A 87 14.71 -9.90 19.67
C VAL A 87 13.47 -10.50 18.99
N THR A 88 12.97 -11.64 19.48
CA THR A 88 11.73 -12.27 18.96
C THR A 88 10.53 -12.04 19.86
N ALA A 89 10.73 -11.60 21.10
CA ALA A 89 9.68 -11.26 22.04
C ALA A 89 10.06 -10.05 22.90
N ALA A 90 9.08 -9.26 23.33
CA ALA A 90 9.27 -8.13 24.21
C ALA A 90 8.06 -7.90 25.12
N TRP A 91 8.33 -7.37 26.31
CA TRP A 91 7.31 -6.84 27.20
C TRP A 91 7.12 -5.35 26.97
N TYR A 92 5.86 -4.94 26.95
CA TYR A 92 5.43 -3.54 27.02
C TYR A 92 4.66 -3.33 28.33
N GLN A 93 4.79 -2.15 28.94
CA GLN A 93 3.98 -1.78 30.10
C GLN A 93 3.66 -0.29 30.12
N ARG A 94 2.43 0.04 30.54
CA ARG A 94 1.95 1.40 30.70
C ARG A 94 0.87 1.49 31.78
N GLU A 95 0.92 2.56 32.57
CA GLU A 95 -0.22 2.95 33.42
C GLU A 95 -1.29 3.62 32.55
N ILE A 96 -2.51 3.16 32.70
CA ILE A 96 -3.70 3.68 32.00
C ILE A 96 -4.75 4.09 33.03
N GLU A 97 -5.58 5.06 32.69
CA GLU A 97 -6.75 5.47 33.47
C GLU A 97 -8.00 5.20 32.66
N ILE A 98 -8.96 4.52 33.27
CA ILE A 98 -10.25 4.22 32.64
C ILE A 98 -11.20 5.37 33.00
N PRO A 99 -11.79 6.09 32.03
CA PRO A 99 -12.75 7.15 32.32
C PRO A 99 -13.91 6.67 33.19
N ALA A 100 -14.31 7.46 34.18
CA ALA A 100 -15.40 7.11 35.09
C ALA A 100 -16.75 6.93 34.37
N ASP A 101 -16.99 7.69 33.30
CA ASP A 101 -18.21 7.65 32.49
C ASP A 101 -18.35 6.35 31.66
N TRP A 102 -17.37 5.45 31.72
CA TRP A 102 -17.42 4.13 31.07
C TRP A 102 -18.11 3.06 31.93
N GLN A 103 -18.69 3.43 33.07
CA GLN A 103 -19.45 2.52 33.91
C GLN A 103 -20.52 1.76 33.12
N GLY A 104 -20.51 0.42 33.23
CA GLY A 104 -21.46 -0.46 32.54
C GLY A 104 -21.24 -0.64 31.03
N ARG A 105 -20.17 -0.06 30.47
CA ARG A 105 -19.78 -0.22 29.07
C ARG A 105 -18.81 -1.40 28.91
N ARG A 106 -18.71 -1.91 27.67
CA ARG A 106 -17.61 -2.79 27.26
C ARG A 106 -16.34 -1.94 27.11
N ILE A 107 -15.20 -2.47 27.56
CA ILE A 107 -13.89 -1.82 27.49
C ILE A 107 -12.89 -2.78 26.84
N THR A 108 -12.21 -2.31 25.80
CA THR A 108 -11.17 -3.09 25.11
C THR A 108 -9.85 -2.35 25.00
N PHE A 109 -8.77 -3.13 25.01
CA PHE A 109 -7.52 -2.73 24.39
C PHE A 109 -7.61 -3.03 22.89
N SER A 110 -7.30 -2.04 22.05
CA SER A 110 -7.33 -2.15 20.59
C SER A 110 -5.98 -1.76 20.00
N THR A 111 -5.49 -2.52 19.02
CA THR A 111 -4.30 -2.18 18.23
C THR A 111 -4.62 -2.30 16.74
N GLU A 112 -4.26 -1.25 16.00
CA GLU A 112 -4.56 -1.18 14.57
C GLU A 112 -3.68 -2.11 13.76
N TYR A 113 -2.41 -2.30 14.14
CA TYR A 113 -1.51 -3.23 13.46
C TYR A 113 -0.43 -3.81 14.39
N LEU A 114 -0.35 -5.14 14.47
CA LEU A 114 0.47 -5.89 15.41
C LEU A 114 1.24 -7.00 14.70
N ASN A 115 2.56 -7.02 14.87
CA ASN A 115 3.47 -8.07 14.40
C ASN A 115 4.07 -8.84 15.59
N SER A 116 3.54 -9.98 16.02
CA SER A 116 2.40 -10.70 15.43
C SER A 116 1.38 -11.24 16.43
N HIS A 117 1.73 -11.27 17.71
CA HIS A 117 0.88 -11.81 18.77
C HIS A 117 1.14 -11.04 20.06
N ALA A 118 0.09 -10.65 20.77
CA ALA A 118 0.18 -9.98 22.06
C ALA A 118 -0.67 -10.71 23.08
N THR A 119 -0.08 -11.21 24.17
CA THR A 119 -0.84 -11.58 25.36
C THR A 119 -1.04 -10.33 26.21
N VAL A 120 -2.29 -10.08 26.61
CA VAL A 120 -2.72 -8.86 27.32
C VAL A 120 -2.90 -9.17 28.80
N PHE A 121 -2.32 -8.32 29.64
CA PHE A 121 -2.42 -8.39 31.10
C PHE A 121 -2.89 -7.05 31.66
N VAL A 122 -3.76 -7.10 32.68
CA VAL A 122 -4.18 -5.94 33.48
C VAL A 122 -3.87 -6.24 34.93
N ASP A 123 -3.12 -5.35 35.58
CA ASP A 123 -2.66 -5.50 36.98
C ASP A 123 -1.98 -6.85 37.26
N GLY A 124 -1.25 -7.35 36.26
CA GLY A 124 -0.52 -8.62 36.33
C GLY A 124 -1.34 -9.87 36.00
N GLN A 125 -2.66 -9.76 35.85
CA GLN A 125 -3.53 -10.87 35.46
C GLN A 125 -3.66 -10.96 33.93
N LYS A 126 -3.51 -12.16 33.35
CA LYS A 126 -3.80 -12.41 31.93
C LYS A 126 -5.31 -12.25 31.66
N VAL A 127 -5.67 -11.42 30.69
CA VAL A 127 -7.08 -11.10 30.36
C VAL A 127 -7.48 -11.47 28.94
N GLY A 128 -6.52 -11.56 28.01
CA GLY A 128 -6.84 -11.89 26.63
C GLY A 128 -5.61 -11.91 25.73
N GLU A 129 -5.84 -12.05 24.42
CA GLU A 129 -4.80 -12.08 23.40
C GLU A 129 -5.27 -11.31 22.15
N VAL A 130 -4.32 -10.71 21.43
CA VAL A 130 -4.55 -10.12 20.10
C VAL A 130 -3.60 -10.80 19.11
N LEU A 131 -4.14 -11.20 17.97
CA LEU A 131 -3.41 -11.87 16.90
C LEU A 131 -3.23 -10.93 15.70
N PHE A 132 -2.16 -11.14 14.94
CA PHE A 132 -1.93 -10.49 13.66
C PHE A 132 -3.17 -10.62 12.76
N PRO A 133 -3.52 -9.59 11.97
CA PRO A 133 -2.79 -8.34 11.79
C PRO A 133 -3.06 -7.25 12.83
N GLY A 134 -4.07 -7.41 13.67
CA GLY A 134 -4.52 -6.40 14.64
C GLY A 134 -5.87 -6.82 15.22
N GLY A 135 -6.43 -6.04 16.14
CA GLY A 135 -7.72 -6.36 16.76
C GLY A 135 -7.88 -5.86 18.18
N GLU A 136 -8.83 -6.45 18.88
CA GLU A 136 -9.23 -6.05 20.24
C GLU A 136 -9.13 -7.22 21.24
N ALA A 137 -8.77 -6.89 22.48
CA ALA A 137 -8.92 -7.76 23.63
C ALA A 137 -9.87 -7.12 24.64
N ASP A 138 -10.86 -7.89 25.11
CA ASP A 138 -11.80 -7.45 26.13
C ASP A 138 -11.13 -7.42 27.50
N ILE A 139 -11.12 -6.23 28.12
CA ILE A 139 -10.51 -5.99 29.43
C ILE A 139 -11.55 -5.53 30.46
N THR A 140 -12.84 -5.60 30.11
CA THR A 140 -13.95 -5.06 30.90
C THR A 140 -13.96 -5.62 32.32
N SER A 141 -13.77 -6.93 32.49
CA SER A 141 -13.83 -7.60 33.79
C SER A 141 -12.62 -7.32 34.69
N ALA A 142 -11.50 -6.85 34.12
CA ALA A 142 -10.27 -6.59 34.85
C ALA A 142 -10.05 -5.11 35.19
N CYS A 143 -10.85 -4.22 34.60
CA CYS A 143 -10.73 -2.78 34.77
C CYS A 143 -11.90 -2.22 35.58
N ARG A 144 -11.65 -1.17 36.36
CA ARG A 144 -12.66 -0.40 37.09
C ARG A 144 -12.69 1.03 36.56
N PRO A 145 -13.82 1.49 35.99
CA PRO A 145 -13.99 2.89 35.59
C PRO A 145 -13.68 3.87 36.73
N GLY A 146 -12.99 4.96 36.40
CA GLY A 146 -12.49 5.97 37.33
C GLY A 146 -11.21 5.57 38.09
N GLN A 147 -10.60 4.43 37.76
CA GLN A 147 -9.35 3.97 38.39
C GLN A 147 -8.21 3.86 37.39
N LYS A 148 -7.00 3.89 37.94
CA LYS A 148 -5.76 3.61 37.23
C LYS A 148 -5.43 2.13 37.29
N HIS A 149 -4.96 1.59 36.18
CA HIS A 149 -4.55 0.20 36.02
C HIS A 149 -3.21 0.12 35.29
N VAL A 150 -2.52 -1.00 35.44
CA VAL A 150 -1.28 -1.28 34.70
C VAL A 150 -1.57 -2.26 33.58
N LEU A 151 -1.54 -1.78 32.34
CA LEU A 151 -1.61 -2.59 31.13
C LEU A 151 -0.22 -3.11 30.79
N SER A 152 -0.06 -4.43 30.68
CA SER A 152 1.18 -5.07 30.22
C SER A 152 0.90 -5.98 29.04
N LEU A 153 1.78 -5.97 28.04
CA LEU A 153 1.66 -6.79 26.84
C LEU A 153 2.92 -7.64 26.67
N HIS A 154 2.75 -8.95 26.52
CA HIS A 154 3.83 -9.82 26.05
C HIS A 154 3.68 -10.02 24.54
N VAL A 155 4.54 -9.36 23.78
CA VAL A 155 4.46 -9.33 22.31
C VAL A 155 5.51 -10.26 21.71
N LYS A 156 5.07 -11.16 20.83
CA LYS A 156 5.92 -12.09 20.09
C LYS A 156 5.85 -11.80 18.59
N ALA A 157 7.02 -11.72 17.96
CA ALA A 157 7.16 -11.59 16.51
C ALA A 157 7.21 -12.98 15.88
N LEU A 158 6.06 -13.43 15.37
CA LEU A 158 5.89 -14.77 14.80
C LEU A 158 5.78 -14.70 13.26
N PRO A 159 6.48 -15.57 12.51
CA PRO A 159 6.28 -15.68 11.07
C PRO A 159 4.85 -16.17 10.75
N LEU A 160 4.38 -15.93 9.52
CA LEU A 160 2.98 -16.25 9.14
C LEU A 160 2.61 -17.72 9.39
N SER A 161 3.52 -18.67 9.15
CA SER A 161 3.25 -20.09 9.37
C SER A 161 2.82 -20.40 10.81
N ASP A 162 3.44 -19.72 11.78
CA ASP A 162 3.13 -19.89 13.21
C ASP A 162 1.85 -19.14 13.61
N VAL A 163 1.53 -18.03 12.93
CA VAL A 163 0.24 -17.33 13.09
C VAL A 163 -0.90 -18.18 12.55
N VAL A 164 -0.76 -18.74 11.34
CA VAL A 164 -1.78 -19.56 10.67
C VAL A 164 -2.02 -20.87 11.42
N ALA A 165 -0.98 -21.46 12.03
CA ALA A 165 -1.13 -22.67 12.84
C ALA A 165 -2.18 -22.51 13.96
N ILE A 166 -2.36 -21.29 14.48
CA ILE A 166 -3.37 -20.97 15.51
C ILE A 166 -4.81 -21.15 14.99
N PHE A 167 -5.05 -20.89 13.70
CA PHE A 167 -6.37 -21.07 13.08
C PHE A 167 -6.71 -22.54 12.80
N SER A 168 -5.69 -23.38 12.64
CA SER A 168 -5.87 -24.78 12.21
C SER A 168 -6.14 -25.78 13.35
N ASP A 169 -6.09 -25.35 14.62
CA ASP A 169 -6.25 -26.19 15.84
C ASP A 169 -5.47 -27.53 15.84
N THR A 170 -4.41 -27.62 15.02
CA THR A 170 -3.77 -28.91 14.70
C THR A 170 -2.75 -29.38 15.74
N GLY A 171 -2.50 -28.61 16.81
CA GLY A 171 -1.47 -28.93 17.80
C GLY A 171 -0.06 -29.14 17.20
N ALA A 172 0.15 -28.76 15.93
CA ALA A 172 1.37 -29.05 15.20
C ALA A 172 2.56 -28.29 15.82
N PRO A 173 3.74 -28.93 15.94
CA PRO A 173 4.90 -28.29 16.54
C PRO A 173 5.26 -27.01 15.77
N ARG A 174 5.27 -25.89 16.50
CA ARG A 174 5.66 -24.55 16.03
C ARG A 174 7.10 -24.61 15.54
N ARG A 175 7.30 -24.66 14.23
CA ARG A 175 8.63 -24.69 13.61
C ARG A 175 8.87 -23.31 13.02
N GLY A 176 9.33 -22.38 13.86
CA GLY A 176 9.67 -21.00 13.50
C GLY A 176 10.80 -20.91 12.47
N ARG A 177 10.54 -21.28 11.22
CA ARG A 177 11.40 -21.00 10.08
C ARG A 177 10.92 -19.70 9.43
N GLY A 178 11.47 -18.58 9.88
CA GLY A 178 11.20 -17.27 9.29
C GLY A 178 11.64 -16.14 10.21
N SER A 179 11.86 -14.95 9.64
CA SER A 179 12.12 -13.73 10.41
C SER A 179 11.02 -12.70 10.13
N VAL A 180 10.70 -11.87 11.12
CA VAL A 180 9.74 -10.78 11.00
C VAL A 180 10.52 -9.48 11.03
N ALA A 181 10.39 -8.62 10.01
CA ALA A 181 11.19 -7.41 9.88
C ALA A 181 10.72 -6.27 10.78
N ARG A 182 9.48 -5.83 10.59
CA ARG A 182 8.87 -4.73 11.34
C ARG A 182 8.10 -5.30 12.53
N ARG A 183 8.79 -5.55 13.64
CA ARG A 183 8.28 -6.28 14.82
C ARG A 183 7.59 -5.34 15.80
N GLY A 184 6.59 -5.85 16.54
CA GLY A 184 5.94 -5.12 17.64
C GLY A 184 4.61 -4.44 17.25
N LEU A 185 4.24 -3.40 17.99
CA LEU A 185 3.05 -2.57 17.76
C LEU A 185 3.31 -1.58 16.62
N CYS A 186 3.08 -2.03 15.39
CA CYS A 186 3.37 -1.27 14.17
C CYS A 186 2.18 -0.44 13.66
N GLY A 187 1.14 -0.28 14.48
CA GLY A 187 0.00 0.61 14.30
C GLY A 187 -0.47 1.14 15.66
N ASP A 188 -1.37 2.11 15.64
CA ASP A 188 -1.78 2.84 16.83
C ASP A 188 -2.51 1.95 17.85
N ALA A 189 -2.38 2.31 19.13
CA ALA A 189 -2.99 1.59 20.25
C ALA A 189 -4.00 2.47 21.00
N PHE A 190 -5.13 1.88 21.39
CA PHE A 190 -6.25 2.59 22.01
C PHE A 190 -6.89 1.81 23.14
N LEU A 191 -7.52 2.54 24.05
CA LEU A 191 -8.64 2.04 24.84
C LEU A 191 -9.93 2.40 24.12
N VAL A 192 -10.82 1.44 23.95
CA VAL A 192 -12.11 1.64 23.29
C VAL A 192 -13.23 1.25 24.24
N SER A 193 -14.23 2.11 24.32
CA SER A 193 -15.47 1.88 25.04
C SER A 193 -16.64 1.84 24.07
N SER A 194 -17.48 0.82 24.20
CA SER A 194 -18.69 0.63 23.41
C SER A 194 -19.83 0.12 24.30
N PRO A 195 -21.09 0.18 23.83
CA PRO A 195 -22.18 -0.48 24.54
C PRO A 195 -21.90 -1.97 24.82
N ALA A 196 -22.31 -2.45 25.99
CA ALA A 196 -22.21 -3.87 26.36
C ALA A 196 -23.31 -4.71 25.67
N GLY A 197 -24.46 -4.09 25.39
CA GLY A 197 -25.61 -4.69 24.70
C GLY A 197 -25.51 -4.61 23.17
N PRO A 198 -26.67 -4.49 22.49
CA PRO A 198 -26.75 -4.34 21.03
C PRO A 198 -25.86 -3.19 20.53
N ARG A 199 -25.05 -3.45 19.51
CA ARG A 199 -24.08 -2.46 19.00
C ARG A 199 -23.70 -2.69 17.54
N ILE A 200 -23.15 -1.64 16.94
CA ILE A 200 -22.53 -1.69 15.60
C ILE A 200 -21.06 -2.11 15.74
N SER A 201 -20.64 -3.21 15.13
CA SER A 201 -19.23 -3.65 15.17
C SER A 201 -18.40 -3.03 14.05
N SER A 202 -18.98 -2.84 12.87
CA SER A 202 -18.38 -2.09 11.75
C SER A 202 -19.46 -1.71 10.75
N PHE A 203 -19.20 -0.74 9.88
CA PHE A 203 -20.09 -0.48 8.75
C PHE A 203 -19.33 -0.03 7.49
N ARG A 204 -19.96 -0.21 6.33
CA ARG A 204 -19.46 0.23 5.02
C ARG A 204 -20.46 1.15 4.37
N VAL A 205 -19.97 2.19 3.69
CA VAL A 205 -20.73 3.05 2.79
C VAL A 205 -20.42 2.67 1.35
N SER A 206 -21.46 2.45 0.56
CA SER A 206 -21.35 2.21 -0.88
C SER A 206 -22.09 3.30 -1.63
N THR A 207 -21.47 3.88 -2.66
CA THR A 207 -22.09 4.91 -3.50
C THR A 207 -22.09 4.50 -4.96
N SER A 208 -23.16 4.85 -5.69
CA SER A 208 -23.22 4.69 -7.15
C SER A 208 -23.56 6.02 -7.80
N VAL A 209 -22.68 6.47 -8.70
CA VAL A 209 -22.90 7.62 -9.59
C VAL A 209 -23.84 7.24 -10.73
N ARG A 210 -23.73 6.00 -11.25
CA ARG A 210 -24.60 5.53 -12.34
C ARG A 210 -26.08 5.44 -11.91
N LYS A 211 -26.32 5.08 -10.65
CA LYS A 211 -27.68 4.94 -10.10
C LYS A 211 -28.11 6.10 -9.22
N TRP A 212 -27.20 7.00 -8.85
CA TRP A 212 -27.41 8.04 -7.84
C TRP A 212 -27.97 7.47 -6.54
N GLN A 213 -27.23 6.53 -5.97
CA GLN A 213 -27.63 5.78 -4.77
C GLN A 213 -26.52 5.80 -3.72
N ILE A 214 -26.94 5.78 -2.45
CA ILE A 214 -26.09 5.49 -1.31
C ILE A 214 -26.67 4.33 -0.51
N ALA A 215 -25.81 3.43 -0.07
CA ALA A 215 -26.17 2.31 0.77
C ALA A 215 -25.18 2.15 1.93
N PHE A 216 -25.69 1.58 3.02
CA PHE A 216 -24.96 1.29 4.23
C PHE A 216 -25.13 -0.18 4.56
N GLU A 217 -24.04 -0.86 4.89
CA GLU A 217 -24.05 -2.23 5.40
C GLU A 217 -23.37 -2.24 6.76
N ALA A 218 -24.10 -2.64 7.80
CA ALA A 218 -23.62 -2.63 9.18
C ALA A 218 -23.53 -4.06 9.71
N ALA A 219 -22.38 -4.41 10.29
CA ALA A 219 -22.24 -5.60 11.13
C ALA A 219 -22.72 -5.26 12.54
N LEU A 220 -23.52 -6.15 13.13
CA LEU A 220 -24.20 -5.91 14.38
C LEU A 220 -23.93 -7.06 15.36
N ASP A 221 -23.61 -6.71 16.61
CA ASP A 221 -23.33 -7.67 17.67
C ASP A 221 -24.36 -7.55 18.80
N ASN A 222 -24.56 -8.64 19.54
CA ASN A 222 -25.37 -8.69 20.78
C ASN A 222 -26.82 -8.20 20.62
N LEU A 223 -27.37 -8.26 19.42
CA LEU A 223 -28.80 -8.08 19.19
C LEU A 223 -29.61 -9.19 19.89
N GLN A 224 -30.77 -8.82 20.41
CA GLN A 224 -31.74 -9.74 21.00
C GLN A 224 -32.71 -10.25 19.91
N THR A 225 -32.96 -11.57 19.88
CA THR A 225 -33.69 -12.26 18.79
C THR A 225 -35.09 -11.69 18.54
N ASP A 226 -35.87 -11.45 19.59
CA ASP A 226 -37.27 -11.01 19.50
C ASP A 226 -37.44 -9.49 19.65
N THR A 227 -36.37 -8.72 19.40
CA THR A 227 -36.39 -7.26 19.48
C THR A 227 -36.30 -6.66 18.09
N THR A 228 -37.10 -5.63 17.85
CA THR A 228 -37.08 -4.86 16.61
C THR A 228 -36.12 -3.68 16.76
N TYR A 229 -35.30 -3.46 15.73
CA TYR A 229 -34.31 -2.39 15.66
C TYR A 229 -34.48 -1.56 14.39
N ARG A 230 -33.83 -0.39 14.36
CA ARG A 230 -33.61 0.40 13.15
C ARG A 230 -32.18 0.92 13.10
N LEU A 231 -31.69 1.21 11.89
CA LEU A 231 -30.45 1.94 11.67
C LEU A 231 -30.75 3.32 11.10
N ARG A 232 -30.01 4.33 11.58
CA ARG A 232 -30.06 5.70 11.05
C ARG A 232 -28.66 6.15 10.66
N ALA A 233 -28.46 6.46 9.38
CA ALA A 233 -27.23 7.08 8.88
C ALA A 233 -27.43 8.59 8.77
N ARG A 234 -26.62 9.36 9.48
CA ARG A 234 -26.56 10.83 9.39
C ARG A 234 -25.30 11.24 8.64
N ILE A 235 -25.47 11.91 7.51
CA ILE A 235 -24.39 12.39 6.66
C ILE A 235 -24.22 13.89 6.88
N SER A 236 -22.97 14.32 7.05
CA SER A 236 -22.63 15.72 7.27
C SER A 236 -21.47 16.19 6.40
N LYS A 237 -21.49 17.49 6.11
CA LYS A 237 -20.39 18.23 5.49
C LYS A 237 -20.08 19.41 6.38
N ASP A 238 -18.82 19.58 6.76
CA ASP A 238 -18.37 20.66 7.65
C ASP A 238 -19.23 20.75 8.94
N ARG A 239 -19.56 19.56 9.51
CA ARG A 239 -20.44 19.34 10.66
C ARG A 239 -21.93 19.67 10.47
N ALA A 240 -22.32 20.24 9.33
CA ALA A 240 -23.73 20.45 8.99
C ALA A 240 -24.34 19.18 8.40
N ALA A 241 -25.49 18.75 8.89
CA ALA A 241 -26.20 17.59 8.33
C ALA A 241 -26.71 17.92 6.91
N VAL A 242 -26.39 17.07 5.93
CA VAL A 242 -26.80 17.24 4.52
C VAL A 242 -27.75 16.15 4.05
N LYS A 243 -27.76 14.99 4.72
CA LYS A 243 -28.70 13.90 4.45
C LYS A 243 -28.86 13.05 5.71
N GLU A 244 -30.04 12.47 5.87
CA GLU A 244 -30.32 11.43 6.85
C GLU A 244 -31.07 10.29 6.14
N VAL A 245 -30.70 9.06 6.47
CA VAL A 245 -31.30 7.83 5.93
C VAL A 245 -31.72 6.97 7.11
N LEU A 246 -32.99 6.57 7.16
CA LEU A 246 -33.53 5.66 8.18
C LEU A 246 -33.90 4.34 7.52
N SER A 247 -33.50 3.22 8.13
CA SER A 247 -33.88 1.90 7.65
C SER A 247 -35.33 1.55 7.97
N ASP A 248 -35.83 0.54 7.26
CA ASP A 248 -36.98 -0.22 7.73
C ASP A 248 -36.66 -0.93 9.06
N PRO A 249 -37.68 -1.25 9.88
CA PRO A 249 -37.51 -2.08 11.06
C PRO A 249 -36.94 -3.46 10.69
N PHE A 250 -36.06 -4.00 11.54
CA PHE A 250 -35.48 -5.33 11.34
C PHE A 250 -35.26 -6.07 12.66
N THR A 251 -35.05 -7.38 12.55
CA THR A 251 -34.73 -8.30 13.65
C THR A 251 -33.46 -9.10 13.31
N THR A 252 -33.02 -9.99 14.19
CA THR A 252 -31.89 -10.88 13.88
C THR A 252 -32.15 -11.82 12.71
N ALA A 253 -33.42 -12.08 12.37
CA ALA A 253 -33.80 -12.94 11.24
C ALA A 253 -33.55 -12.28 9.87
N ASP A 254 -33.45 -10.95 9.83
CA ASP A 254 -33.22 -10.18 8.61
C ASP A 254 -31.72 -9.99 8.31
N LEU A 255 -30.84 -10.47 9.18
CA LEU A 255 -29.39 -10.36 9.01
C LEU A 255 -28.86 -11.40 8.02
N SER A 256 -27.98 -10.97 7.13
CA SER A 256 -27.18 -11.87 6.30
C SER A 256 -25.74 -11.89 6.81
N GLY A 257 -25.29 -13.03 7.33
CA GLY A 257 -23.94 -13.16 7.91
C GLY A 257 -23.66 -12.18 9.07
N GLY A 258 -24.68 -11.86 9.87
CA GLY A 258 -24.59 -10.88 10.96
C GLY A 258 -24.60 -9.42 10.50
N ARG A 259 -24.96 -9.15 9.23
CA ARG A 259 -25.01 -7.80 8.65
C ARG A 259 -26.40 -7.43 8.19
N PHE A 260 -26.72 -6.14 8.29
CA PHE A 260 -27.94 -5.55 7.77
C PHE A 260 -27.61 -4.42 6.78
N SER A 261 -28.33 -4.36 5.67
CA SER A 261 -28.10 -3.39 4.59
C SER A 261 -29.34 -2.56 4.33
N PHE A 262 -29.14 -1.25 4.16
CA PHE A 262 -30.20 -0.29 3.82
C PHE A 262 -29.63 0.86 3.00
N GLY A 263 -30.47 1.62 2.31
CA GLY A 263 -30.02 2.72 1.46
C GLY A 263 -31.15 3.43 0.76
N GLU A 264 -30.82 4.49 0.03
CA GLU A 264 -31.79 5.27 -0.74
C GLU A 264 -31.14 5.98 -1.93
N GLY A 265 -31.97 6.62 -2.76
CA GLY A 265 -31.50 7.51 -3.83
C GLY A 265 -30.90 8.78 -3.24
N TRP A 266 -29.68 9.12 -3.66
CA TRP A 266 -29.04 10.38 -3.32
C TRP A 266 -28.08 10.82 -4.43
N LYS A 267 -28.27 12.07 -4.88
CA LYS A 267 -27.35 12.76 -5.79
C LYS A 267 -26.79 13.98 -5.06
N PRO A 268 -25.55 13.93 -4.54
CA PRO A 268 -24.93 15.10 -3.95
C PRO A 268 -24.53 16.12 -5.03
N ASP A 269 -24.44 17.39 -4.65
CA ASP A 269 -24.00 18.47 -5.56
C ASP A 269 -22.52 18.36 -5.93
N ARG A 270 -21.73 17.63 -5.13
CA ARG A 270 -20.28 17.51 -5.25
C ARG A 270 -19.82 16.08 -5.04
N LEU A 271 -19.01 15.58 -5.96
CA LEU A 271 -18.42 14.23 -5.94
C LEU A 271 -16.97 14.27 -5.48
N TRP A 272 -16.55 13.22 -4.78
CA TRP A 272 -15.13 13.01 -4.54
C TRP A 272 -14.47 12.52 -5.85
N ASP A 273 -13.33 13.10 -6.18
CA ASP A 273 -12.61 12.81 -7.42
C ASP A 273 -11.12 13.16 -7.22
N VAL A 274 -10.23 12.74 -8.13
CA VAL A 274 -8.78 13.02 -8.04
C VAL A 274 -8.45 14.51 -8.16
N HIS A 275 -9.33 15.32 -8.77
CA HIS A 275 -9.19 16.77 -8.90
C HIS A 275 -10.02 17.56 -7.86
N THR A 276 -10.99 16.91 -7.21
CA THR A 276 -11.80 17.51 -6.14
C THR A 276 -11.86 16.65 -4.86
N PRO A 277 -10.72 16.27 -4.26
CA PRO A 277 -10.68 15.41 -3.08
C PRO A 277 -11.32 16.04 -1.83
N GLN A 278 -11.46 17.36 -1.79
CA GLN A 278 -12.13 18.10 -0.72
C GLN A 278 -13.64 17.80 -0.62
N ASN A 279 -14.23 17.15 -1.62
CA ASN A 279 -15.64 16.77 -1.65
C ASN A 279 -15.93 15.45 -0.89
N ALA A 280 -15.37 15.34 0.31
CA ALA A 280 -15.65 14.26 1.25
C ALA A 280 -16.72 14.68 2.27
N TYR A 281 -17.40 13.69 2.85
CA TYR A 281 -18.44 13.81 3.86
C TYR A 281 -18.09 12.96 5.07
N ASP A 282 -18.72 13.23 6.20
CA ASP A 282 -18.69 12.36 7.38
C ASP A 282 -20.04 11.67 7.52
N VAL A 283 -20.04 10.38 7.88
CA VAL A 283 -21.24 9.61 8.24
C VAL A 283 -21.15 9.11 9.68
N GLN A 284 -22.25 9.20 10.41
CA GLN A 284 -22.45 8.48 11.66
C GLN A 284 -23.64 7.54 11.53
N LEU A 285 -23.50 6.32 12.05
CA LEU A 285 -24.54 5.32 12.07
C LEU A 285 -25.03 5.13 13.51
N ALA A 286 -26.35 5.25 13.70
CA ALA A 286 -27.01 4.98 14.97
C ALA A 286 -27.81 3.68 14.90
N LEU A 287 -27.70 2.84 15.92
CA LEU A 287 -28.59 1.71 16.18
C LEU A 287 -29.68 2.15 17.15
N LEU A 288 -30.93 1.97 16.76
CA LEU A 288 -32.10 2.39 17.51
C LEU A 288 -32.94 1.19 17.93
N ASP A 289 -33.62 1.29 19.06
CA ASP A 289 -34.68 0.34 19.44
C ASP A 289 -36.01 0.64 18.73
N ALA A 290 -37.06 -0.12 19.08
CA ALA A 290 -38.39 0.00 18.50
C ALA A 290 -39.07 1.36 18.79
N ASP A 291 -38.74 1.99 19.92
CA ASP A 291 -39.28 3.28 20.35
C ASP A 291 -38.46 4.46 19.79
N GLY A 292 -37.35 4.16 19.09
CA GLY A 292 -36.45 5.14 18.48
C GLY A 292 -35.35 5.65 19.41
N ALA A 293 -35.15 5.03 20.57
CA ALA A 293 -34.05 5.38 21.47
C ALA A 293 -32.72 4.86 20.91
N GLU A 294 -31.67 5.68 21.04
CA GLU A 294 -30.34 5.39 20.52
C GLU A 294 -29.61 4.42 21.46
N LEU A 295 -29.41 3.18 21.00
CA LEU A 295 -28.67 2.14 21.71
C LEU A 295 -27.17 2.28 21.48
N ASP A 296 -26.78 2.75 20.30
CA ASP A 296 -25.40 2.93 19.91
C ASP A 296 -25.25 3.98 18.80
N LEU A 297 -24.17 4.75 18.84
CA LEU A 297 -23.78 5.73 17.83
C LEU A 297 -22.30 5.57 17.48
N SER A 298 -22.03 5.24 16.22
CA SER A 298 -20.68 5.14 15.69
C SER A 298 -19.93 6.47 15.76
N HIS A 299 -18.61 6.39 15.85
CA HIS A 299 -17.77 7.55 15.55
C HIS A 299 -18.04 8.02 14.10
N PRO A 300 -17.87 9.32 13.81
CA PRO A 300 -17.90 9.80 12.44
C PRO A 300 -16.82 9.11 11.61
N GLU A 301 -17.22 8.50 10.49
CA GLU A 301 -16.30 7.99 9.49
C GLU A 301 -16.40 8.82 8.21
N ARG A 302 -15.25 9.16 7.65
CA ARG A 302 -15.18 9.94 6.42
C ARG A 302 -15.38 9.03 5.21
N PHE A 303 -16.11 9.53 4.22
CA PHE A 303 -16.27 8.88 2.92
C PHE A 303 -16.38 9.92 1.79
N GLY A 304 -16.31 9.48 0.54
CA GLY A 304 -16.52 10.32 -0.64
C GLY A 304 -17.51 9.67 -1.59
N PHE A 305 -18.50 10.43 -2.08
CA PHE A 305 -19.45 9.92 -3.05
C PHE A 305 -18.79 9.87 -4.42
N ARG A 306 -18.53 8.65 -4.91
CA ARG A 306 -17.87 8.38 -6.20
C ARG A 306 -18.19 6.96 -6.65
N GLU A 307 -17.95 6.67 -7.92
CA GLU A 307 -17.99 5.29 -8.43
C GLU A 307 -16.82 5.07 -9.39
N PHE A 308 -16.07 3.97 -9.20
CA PHE A 308 -15.02 3.51 -10.09
C PHE A 308 -15.40 2.13 -10.64
N TRP A 309 -15.37 1.95 -11.95
CA TRP A 309 -15.75 0.67 -12.56
C TRP A 309 -14.99 0.40 -13.86
N ILE A 310 -15.11 -0.83 -14.35
CA ILE A 310 -14.65 -1.26 -15.67
C ILE A 310 -15.85 -1.34 -16.60
N GLU A 311 -15.71 -0.80 -17.81
CA GLU A 311 -16.64 -1.01 -18.91
C GLU A 311 -15.84 -1.34 -20.18
N GLY A 312 -15.99 -2.57 -20.67
CA GLY A 312 -15.10 -3.12 -21.72
C GLY A 312 -13.64 -3.09 -21.26
N LYS A 313 -12.79 -2.43 -22.05
CA LYS A 313 -11.35 -2.27 -21.78
C LYS A 313 -10.99 -1.01 -20.99
N ASP A 314 -11.97 -0.25 -20.54
CA ASP A 314 -11.76 1.08 -19.97
C ASP A 314 -12.16 1.16 -18.50
N PHE A 315 -11.37 1.93 -17.74
CA PHE A 315 -11.78 2.38 -16.42
C PHE A 315 -12.63 3.64 -16.54
N TYR A 316 -13.58 3.78 -15.62
CA TYR A 316 -14.39 4.97 -15.47
C TYR A 316 -14.33 5.44 -14.01
N LEU A 317 -14.27 6.76 -13.84
CA LEU A 317 -14.45 7.43 -12.56
C LEU A 317 -15.53 8.49 -12.73
N ASN A 318 -16.61 8.36 -11.96
CA ASN A 318 -17.72 9.33 -11.94
C ASN A 318 -18.33 9.63 -13.34
N GLY A 319 -18.35 8.66 -14.24
CA GLY A 319 -19.02 8.76 -15.56
C GLY A 319 -18.10 9.10 -16.72
N SER A 320 -16.83 9.45 -16.48
CA SER A 320 -15.85 9.69 -17.54
C SER A 320 -14.71 8.68 -17.50
N ARG A 321 -14.20 8.34 -18.68
CA ARG A 321 -13.06 7.43 -18.85
C ARG A 321 -11.87 7.92 -18.03
N PHE A 322 -11.21 7.00 -17.36
CA PHE A 322 -10.07 7.25 -16.48
C PHE A 322 -8.84 6.52 -16.99
N TYR A 323 -7.78 7.27 -17.26
CA TYR A 323 -6.47 6.72 -17.61
C TYR A 323 -5.61 6.68 -16.36
N SER A 324 -5.18 5.49 -15.97
CA SER A 324 -4.44 5.31 -14.73
C SER A 324 -2.94 5.27 -14.99
N PHE A 325 -2.22 6.29 -14.54
CA PHE A 325 -0.78 6.23 -14.45
C PHE A 325 -0.39 5.90 -13.01
N VAL A 326 0.13 4.69 -12.82
CA VAL A 326 0.19 4.02 -11.52
C VAL A 326 1.62 3.71 -11.12
N VAL A 327 2.00 3.89 -9.85
CA VAL A 327 3.33 3.52 -9.34
C VAL A 327 3.24 2.92 -7.94
N PRO A 328 4.26 2.16 -7.47
CA PRO A 328 4.27 1.68 -6.09
C PRO A 328 4.40 2.82 -5.07
N VAL A 329 3.67 2.71 -3.95
CA VAL A 329 3.90 3.50 -2.74
C VAL A 329 4.60 2.64 -1.68
N ASP A 330 5.74 3.13 -1.19
CA ASP A 330 6.66 2.39 -0.32
C ASP A 330 6.73 2.90 1.12
N ASN A 331 6.00 3.97 1.44
CA ASN A 331 6.07 4.67 2.73
C ASN A 331 6.00 3.74 3.95
N ALA A 332 5.08 2.78 3.94
CA ALA A 332 4.91 1.80 5.02
C ALA A 332 6.02 0.73 5.07
N LEU A 333 6.82 0.58 4.01
CA LEU A 333 7.93 -0.37 3.97
C LEU A 333 9.21 0.27 4.53
N PHE A 334 9.45 1.55 4.32
CA PHE A 334 10.73 2.15 4.73
C PHE A 334 10.90 2.26 6.24
N GLY A 335 9.97 2.93 6.91
CA GLY A 335 10.09 3.19 8.35
C GLY A 335 9.09 4.23 8.81
N THR A 336 9.02 4.44 10.12
CA THR A 336 7.97 5.28 10.71
C THR A 336 8.07 6.74 10.28
N ALA A 337 9.27 7.24 9.93
CA ALA A 337 9.44 8.59 9.38
C ALA A 337 8.68 8.82 8.05
N TRP A 338 8.53 7.78 7.23
CA TRP A 338 7.85 7.87 5.94
C TRP A 338 6.36 7.52 6.01
N ALA A 339 5.94 6.79 7.03
CA ALA A 339 4.55 6.36 7.24
C ALA A 339 3.70 7.37 8.04
N THR A 340 4.23 8.56 8.36
CA THR A 340 3.44 9.66 8.93
C THR A 340 2.47 10.25 7.90
N TYR A 341 1.41 10.92 8.34
CA TYR A 341 0.49 11.63 7.44
C TYR A 341 1.23 12.62 6.54
N ASP A 342 2.07 13.48 7.13
CA ASP A 342 2.73 14.56 6.41
C ASP A 342 3.72 14.01 5.38
N ALA A 343 4.52 13.00 5.75
CA ALA A 343 5.45 12.37 4.82
C ALA A 343 4.72 11.61 3.70
N ALA A 344 3.65 10.88 4.02
CA ALA A 344 2.84 10.19 3.01
C ALA A 344 2.18 11.19 2.05
N ARG A 345 1.59 12.26 2.59
CA ARG A 345 0.98 13.35 1.80
C ARG A 345 2.00 14.00 0.89
N GLU A 346 3.18 14.30 1.40
CA GLU A 346 4.29 14.85 0.62
C GLU A 346 4.70 13.91 -0.52
N SER A 347 4.87 12.61 -0.24
CA SER A 347 5.18 11.61 -1.28
C SER A 347 4.13 11.59 -2.38
N LEU A 348 2.84 11.54 -2.01
CA LEU A 348 1.75 11.50 -2.98
C LEU A 348 1.65 12.79 -3.81
N LEU A 349 1.91 13.96 -3.22
CA LEU A 349 1.97 15.23 -3.95
C LEU A 349 3.15 15.27 -4.93
N ARG A 350 4.31 14.76 -4.52
CA ARG A 350 5.50 14.64 -5.39
C ARG A 350 5.22 13.70 -6.56
N LEU A 351 4.58 12.55 -6.32
CA LEU A 351 4.11 11.65 -7.39
C LEU A 351 3.14 12.35 -8.35
N LYS A 352 2.15 13.07 -7.80
CA LYS A 352 1.15 13.81 -8.59
C LYS A 352 1.77 14.90 -9.46
N SER A 353 2.91 15.48 -9.06
CA SER A 353 3.60 16.56 -9.80
C SER A 353 4.08 16.19 -11.20
N TRP A 354 4.16 14.90 -11.53
CA TRP A 354 4.54 14.39 -12.86
C TRP A 354 3.49 13.45 -13.46
N GLY A 355 2.24 13.54 -12.99
CA GLY A 355 1.08 12.91 -13.61
C GLY A 355 0.61 11.59 -12.99
N VAL A 356 1.22 11.11 -11.90
CA VAL A 356 0.70 9.94 -11.17
C VAL A 356 -0.67 10.28 -10.57
N ASN A 357 -1.64 9.40 -10.81
CA ASN A 357 -3.01 9.55 -10.32
C ASN A 357 -3.56 8.29 -9.63
N THR A 358 -2.79 7.20 -9.67
CA THR A 358 -3.05 5.96 -8.94
C THR A 358 -1.76 5.49 -8.29
N VAL A 359 -1.82 4.84 -7.13
CA VAL A 359 -0.72 4.09 -6.54
C VAL A 359 -1.17 2.70 -6.14
N TYR A 360 -0.26 1.74 -6.06
CA TYR A 360 -0.50 0.46 -5.39
C TYR A 360 0.43 0.32 -4.19
N THR A 361 -0.06 -0.27 -3.11
CA THR A 361 0.79 -0.55 -1.96
C THR A 361 1.82 -1.61 -2.33
N HIS A 362 3.11 -1.29 -2.25
CA HIS A 362 4.17 -2.12 -2.81
C HIS A 362 4.45 -3.41 -2.02
N ASN A 363 3.71 -3.70 -0.95
CA ASN A 363 3.84 -4.97 -0.27
C ASN A 363 3.32 -6.11 -1.17
N TYR A 364 4.23 -6.99 -1.60
CA TYR A 364 3.96 -8.18 -2.43
C TYR A 364 3.07 -9.22 -1.73
N GLY A 365 2.77 -9.00 -0.46
CA GLY A 365 1.83 -9.78 0.33
C GLY A 365 1.64 -9.12 1.69
N CYS A 366 0.96 -9.83 2.58
CA CYS A 366 0.50 -9.30 3.85
C CYS A 366 0.96 -10.17 5.03
N GLN A 367 2.19 -10.69 4.98
CA GLN A 367 2.77 -11.46 6.08
C GLN A 367 3.16 -10.54 7.24
N PRO A 368 3.28 -11.05 8.48
CA PRO A 368 3.77 -10.26 9.59
C PRO A 368 5.09 -9.58 9.28
N GLY A 369 5.15 -8.28 9.56
CA GLY A 369 6.30 -7.44 9.33
C GLY A 369 6.49 -6.98 7.88
N SER A 370 5.56 -7.25 6.95
CA SER A 370 5.67 -6.82 5.54
C SER A 370 5.57 -5.31 5.33
N HIS A 371 4.88 -4.60 6.22
CA HIS A 371 4.69 -3.15 6.20
C HIS A 371 4.44 -2.62 7.62
N LEU A 372 4.26 -1.30 7.77
CA LEU A 372 3.69 -0.62 8.94
C LEU A 372 2.19 -0.36 8.74
N GLY A 373 1.48 0.13 9.75
CA GLY A 373 0.07 0.53 9.61
C GLY A 373 -0.16 1.55 8.49
N TYR A 374 -1.25 1.38 7.72
CA TYR A 374 -1.58 2.20 6.54
C TYR A 374 -2.52 3.37 6.81
N ALA A 375 -3.07 3.50 8.02
CA ALA A 375 -4.12 4.48 8.34
C ALA A 375 -3.77 5.91 7.87
N GLU A 376 -2.56 6.37 8.16
CA GLU A 376 -2.12 7.71 7.77
C GLU A 376 -1.86 7.88 6.28
N ILE A 377 -1.40 6.82 5.60
CA ILE A 377 -1.14 6.84 4.16
C ILE A 377 -2.47 6.88 3.38
N LEU A 378 -3.47 6.09 3.79
CA LEU A 378 -4.79 6.09 3.15
C LEU A 378 -5.53 7.41 3.40
N ARG A 379 -5.41 7.98 4.62
CA ARG A 379 -5.92 9.32 4.92
C ARG A 379 -5.28 10.39 4.02
N ALA A 380 -3.97 10.33 3.85
CA ALA A 380 -3.26 11.23 2.93
C ALA A 380 -3.72 11.05 1.47
N ALA A 381 -3.97 9.81 1.01
CA ALA A 381 -4.47 9.54 -0.33
C ALA A 381 -5.88 10.11 -0.59
N ASP A 382 -6.78 10.03 0.39
CA ASP A 382 -8.11 10.65 0.32
C ASP A 382 -8.03 12.16 0.15
N ASP A 383 -7.11 12.81 0.89
CA ASP A 383 -6.93 14.26 0.91
C ASP A 383 -6.22 14.79 -0.33
N VAL A 384 -5.25 14.04 -0.86
CA VAL A 384 -4.52 14.40 -2.08
C VAL A 384 -5.35 14.14 -3.33
N GLY A 385 -6.31 13.23 -3.28
CA GLY A 385 -7.01 12.74 -4.47
C GLY A 385 -6.09 11.85 -5.29
N MET A 386 -5.54 10.82 -4.67
CA MET A 386 -4.75 9.76 -5.29
C MET A 386 -5.54 8.46 -5.20
N LEU A 387 -5.78 7.76 -6.31
CA LEU A 387 -6.43 6.44 -6.25
C LEU A 387 -5.46 5.40 -5.70
N VAL A 388 -5.97 4.41 -4.96
CA VAL A 388 -5.17 3.36 -4.33
C VAL A 388 -5.68 1.99 -4.75
N ALA A 389 -4.76 1.16 -5.25
CA ALA A 389 -4.88 -0.29 -5.30
C ALA A 389 -4.26 -0.89 -4.03
N PHE A 390 -5.10 -1.38 -3.13
CA PHE A 390 -4.68 -1.83 -1.80
C PHE A 390 -4.38 -3.33 -1.80
N SER A 391 -3.22 -3.72 -1.29
CA SER A 391 -2.78 -5.11 -1.33
C SER A 391 -3.60 -6.01 -0.41
N GLN A 392 -3.96 -7.18 -0.93
CA GLN A 392 -4.57 -8.28 -0.17
C GLN A 392 -3.53 -9.35 0.17
N PRO A 393 -3.84 -10.29 1.09
CA PRO A 393 -2.96 -11.42 1.36
C PRO A 393 -2.67 -12.25 0.09
N HIS A 394 -1.42 -12.67 -0.02
CA HIS A 394 -0.91 -13.40 -1.18
C HIS A 394 -1.20 -14.90 -1.04
N VAL A 395 -1.83 -15.50 -2.05
CA VAL A 395 -2.29 -16.89 -2.04
C VAL A 395 -1.19 -17.91 -1.74
N GLY A 396 0.02 -17.67 -2.28
CA GLY A 396 1.19 -18.53 -2.08
C GLY A 396 1.77 -18.55 -0.66
N HIS A 397 1.23 -17.74 0.26
CA HIS A 397 1.67 -17.72 1.66
C HIS A 397 0.83 -18.61 2.59
N TYR A 398 -0.19 -19.28 2.05
CA TYR A 398 -1.14 -20.11 2.78
C TYR A 398 -1.13 -21.55 2.27
N GLN A 399 -1.52 -22.48 3.13
CA GLN A 399 -1.63 -23.91 2.79
C GLN A 399 -3.03 -24.20 2.24
N TRP A 400 -3.11 -25.00 1.18
CA TRP A 400 -4.33 -25.26 0.41
C TRP A 400 -4.58 -26.75 0.15
N ASP A 401 -3.84 -27.65 0.82
CA ASP A 401 -3.90 -29.08 0.55
C ASP A 401 -5.09 -29.76 1.26
N ALA A 402 -5.58 -29.18 2.35
CA ALA A 402 -6.77 -29.65 3.05
C ALA A 402 -8.07 -29.24 2.31
N ALA A 403 -9.10 -30.07 2.38
CA ALA A 403 -10.36 -29.83 1.69
C ALA A 403 -11.13 -28.59 2.21
N ASP A 404 -10.94 -28.27 3.49
CA ASP A 404 -11.51 -27.14 4.24
C ASP A 404 -10.48 -26.00 4.44
N ALA A 405 -9.43 -25.96 3.62
CA ALA A 405 -8.37 -24.98 3.76
C ALA A 405 -8.88 -23.54 3.61
N ALA A 406 -9.91 -23.29 2.80
CA ALA A 406 -10.46 -21.96 2.58
C ALA A 406 -11.04 -21.35 3.87
N GLU A 407 -11.57 -22.20 4.75
CA GLU A 407 -12.18 -21.83 6.02
C GLU A 407 -11.15 -21.82 7.16
N THR A 408 -10.14 -22.69 7.11
CA THR A 408 -9.27 -22.99 8.27
C THR A 408 -7.85 -22.42 8.18
N ASN A 409 -7.37 -22.04 7.00
CA ASN A 409 -5.99 -21.58 6.82
C ASN A 409 -5.74 -20.10 7.23
N GLY A 410 -6.78 -19.38 7.68
CA GLY A 410 -6.67 -17.99 8.11
C GLY A 410 -6.63 -16.94 6.98
N TYR A 411 -6.69 -17.33 5.71
CA TYR A 411 -6.71 -16.39 4.57
C TYR A 411 -7.89 -15.42 4.68
N ALA A 412 -9.12 -15.95 4.85
CA ALA A 412 -10.34 -15.15 4.89
C ALA A 412 -10.33 -14.15 6.07
N ALA A 413 -9.81 -14.54 7.23
CA ALA A 413 -9.68 -13.65 8.38
C ALA A 413 -8.71 -12.48 8.12
N HIS A 414 -7.56 -12.75 7.49
CA HIS A 414 -6.62 -11.71 7.11
C HIS A 414 -7.19 -10.83 5.99
N ALA A 415 -7.83 -11.40 4.96
CA ALA A 415 -8.48 -10.64 3.89
C ALA A 415 -9.55 -9.69 4.44
N ALA A 416 -10.38 -10.17 5.38
CA ALA A 416 -11.37 -9.34 6.06
C ALA A 416 -10.74 -8.19 6.85
N TYR A 417 -9.55 -8.37 7.44
CA TYR A 417 -8.81 -7.27 8.06
C TYR A 417 -8.42 -6.19 7.03
N TYR A 418 -7.85 -6.57 5.87
CA TYR A 418 -7.45 -5.59 4.86
C TYR A 418 -8.64 -4.91 4.18
N VAL A 419 -9.77 -5.61 4.02
CA VAL A 419 -11.04 -4.99 3.59
C VAL A 419 -11.52 -3.95 4.61
N ARG A 420 -11.43 -4.23 5.92
CA ARG A 420 -11.76 -3.24 6.97
C ARG A 420 -10.81 -2.04 6.95
N MET A 421 -9.52 -2.25 6.69
CA MET A 421 -8.54 -1.16 6.56
C MET A 421 -8.81 -0.27 5.34
N ALA A 422 -9.21 -0.85 4.21
CA ALA A 422 -9.70 -0.07 3.07
C ALA A 422 -10.97 0.72 3.43
N GLY A 423 -11.86 0.10 4.20
CA GLY A 423 -12.98 0.75 4.88
C GLY A 423 -13.77 1.69 3.96
N ASN A 424 -14.01 2.89 4.46
CA ASN A 424 -14.74 3.95 3.77
C ASN A 424 -13.84 4.96 3.02
N HIS A 425 -12.53 4.67 2.89
CA HIS A 425 -11.59 5.52 2.15
C HIS A 425 -12.03 5.64 0.68
N PRO A 426 -12.43 6.83 0.20
CA PRO A 426 -12.80 7.02 -1.20
C PRO A 426 -11.64 6.81 -2.16
N SER A 427 -10.39 6.99 -1.71
CA SER A 427 -9.19 6.74 -2.52
C SER A 427 -9.00 5.27 -2.91
N VAL A 428 -9.40 4.31 -2.08
CA VAL A 428 -9.17 2.89 -2.36
C VAL A 428 -10.18 2.39 -3.39
N VAL A 429 -9.75 2.17 -4.62
CA VAL A 429 -10.64 1.81 -5.74
C VAL A 429 -10.44 0.37 -6.25
N MET A 430 -9.30 -0.21 -5.91
CA MET A 430 -8.87 -1.52 -6.37
C MET A 430 -8.27 -2.34 -5.22
N TYR A 431 -8.30 -3.66 -5.34
CA TYR A 431 -7.45 -4.57 -4.58
C TYR A 431 -6.41 -5.22 -5.50
N SER A 432 -5.13 -5.10 -5.13
CA SER A 432 -4.00 -5.75 -5.80
C SER A 432 -3.69 -7.08 -5.12
N MET A 433 -3.81 -8.19 -5.86
CA MET A 433 -3.64 -9.54 -5.34
C MET A 433 -2.43 -10.25 -5.96
N ASN A 434 -1.88 -11.22 -5.23
CA ASN A 434 -1.03 -12.29 -5.79
C ASN A 434 0.14 -11.84 -6.69
N HIS A 435 0.87 -10.80 -6.25
CA HIS A 435 2.01 -10.21 -6.97
C HIS A 435 2.94 -11.27 -7.57
N ASN A 436 3.08 -11.18 -8.89
CA ASN A 436 4.06 -11.89 -9.72
C ASN A 436 3.99 -13.42 -9.61
N SER A 437 2.84 -13.98 -9.23
CA SER A 437 2.69 -15.42 -8.95
C SER A 437 1.78 -16.18 -9.91
N LEU A 438 0.96 -15.47 -10.70
CA LEU A 438 -0.09 -16.09 -11.50
C LEU A 438 0.10 -15.90 -13.01
N GLY A 439 1.28 -15.46 -13.48
CA GLY A 439 1.59 -15.30 -14.91
C GLY A 439 1.72 -16.62 -15.69
N TYR A 440 1.99 -16.51 -17.00
CA TYR A 440 2.24 -17.60 -17.96
C TYR A 440 3.42 -17.35 -18.92
N GLY A 441 3.80 -18.34 -19.74
CA GLY A 441 4.55 -18.04 -20.96
C GLY A 441 3.70 -17.24 -21.96
N GLY A 442 4.23 -16.16 -22.53
CA GLY A 442 3.61 -15.47 -23.67
C GLY A 442 2.51 -14.45 -23.36
N TYR A 443 2.15 -14.17 -22.11
CA TYR A 443 1.14 -13.14 -21.78
C TYR A 443 1.56 -11.70 -22.11
N SER A 444 2.81 -11.50 -22.54
CA SER A 444 3.34 -10.22 -23.01
C SER A 444 3.36 -10.11 -24.54
N ASN A 445 2.94 -11.15 -25.27
CA ASN A 445 2.87 -11.13 -26.73
C ASN A 445 1.80 -10.10 -27.17
N PRO A 446 2.15 -9.10 -28.01
CA PRO A 446 1.22 -8.05 -28.43
C PRO A 446 -0.04 -8.57 -29.13
N ASP A 447 0.04 -9.74 -29.78
CA ASP A 447 -1.11 -10.38 -30.44
C ASP A 447 -2.03 -11.13 -29.47
N LEU A 448 -1.61 -11.36 -28.21
CA LEU A 448 -2.32 -12.21 -27.23
C LEU A 448 -2.68 -11.46 -25.93
N ILE A 449 -2.54 -10.14 -25.91
CA ILE A 449 -2.87 -9.28 -24.74
C ILE A 449 -4.28 -8.68 -24.81
N ASP A 450 -5.09 -9.09 -25.79
CA ASP A 450 -6.49 -8.66 -25.99
C ASP A 450 -7.45 -9.10 -24.87
N GLY A 451 -7.02 -10.02 -24.00
CA GLY A 451 -7.85 -10.57 -22.92
C GLY A 451 -8.71 -11.76 -23.34
N LEU A 452 -8.63 -12.20 -24.60
CA LEU A 452 -9.32 -13.38 -25.14
C LEU A 452 -8.50 -14.67 -24.97
N HIS A 453 -7.17 -14.57 -24.98
CA HIS A 453 -6.27 -15.72 -25.02
C HIS A 453 -5.75 -16.18 -23.65
N ASN A 454 -5.80 -17.50 -23.36
CA ASN A 454 -5.10 -18.11 -22.23
C ASN A 454 -4.54 -19.52 -22.52
N GLU A 455 -3.58 -19.94 -21.68
CA GLU A 455 -2.46 -20.85 -21.95
C GLU A 455 -2.74 -22.22 -22.59
N VAL A 456 -3.99 -22.68 -22.80
CA VAL A 456 -4.36 -23.59 -23.93
C VAL A 456 -5.88 -23.77 -24.04
N GLY A 457 -6.58 -22.83 -24.69
CA GLY A 457 -7.95 -23.10 -25.13
C GLY A 457 -8.77 -21.95 -25.69
N GLU A 458 -8.13 -20.97 -26.34
CA GLU A 458 -8.63 -19.94 -27.28
C GLU A 458 -9.82 -19.03 -26.88
N VAL A 459 -10.82 -19.47 -26.08
CA VAL A 459 -11.80 -18.66 -25.35
C VAL A 459 -12.31 -19.45 -24.12
N GLY A 460 -11.96 -19.09 -22.89
CA GLY A 460 -12.45 -19.76 -21.66
C GLY A 460 -11.58 -19.47 -20.41
N PRO A 461 -11.93 -19.93 -19.20
CA PRO A 461 -11.12 -19.72 -17.98
C PRO A 461 -9.90 -20.65 -17.92
N ARG A 462 -8.84 -20.18 -17.24
CA ARG A 462 -7.53 -20.86 -17.19
C ARG A 462 -7.59 -22.10 -16.29
N VAL A 463 -7.15 -23.27 -16.79
CA VAL A 463 -7.31 -24.56 -16.09
C VAL A 463 -5.98 -25.08 -15.52
N HIS A 464 -5.37 -24.29 -14.62
CA HIS A 464 -4.24 -24.76 -13.79
C HIS A 464 -4.48 -24.37 -12.31
N ASP A 465 -3.94 -25.14 -11.38
CA ASP A 465 -4.27 -25.04 -9.95
C ASP A 465 -3.93 -23.69 -9.33
N GLY A 466 -2.85 -23.03 -9.77
CA GLY A 466 -2.52 -21.66 -9.36
C GLY A 466 -3.63 -20.66 -9.72
N ALA A 467 -4.18 -20.74 -10.94
CA ALA A 467 -5.27 -19.88 -11.39
C ALA A 467 -6.57 -20.16 -10.64
N LYS A 468 -6.89 -21.43 -10.39
CA LYS A 468 -8.06 -21.83 -9.58
C LYS A 468 -7.98 -21.25 -8.16
N ARG A 469 -6.81 -21.36 -7.51
CA ARG A 469 -6.57 -20.78 -6.18
C ARG A 469 -6.63 -19.26 -6.20
N GLY A 470 -6.09 -18.62 -7.25
CA GLY A 470 -6.20 -17.18 -7.47
C GLY A 470 -7.66 -16.70 -7.54
N LEU A 471 -8.50 -17.39 -8.28
CA LEU A 471 -9.93 -17.08 -8.39
C LEU A 471 -10.71 -17.37 -7.10
N LEU A 472 -10.34 -18.43 -6.37
CA LEU A 472 -10.91 -18.73 -5.05
C LEU A 472 -10.66 -17.56 -4.09
N VAL A 473 -9.41 -17.12 -3.94
CA VAL A 473 -9.10 -16.02 -3.01
C VAL A 473 -9.70 -14.68 -3.46
N GLN A 474 -9.81 -14.45 -4.77
CA GLN A 474 -10.53 -13.31 -5.32
C GLN A 474 -12.02 -13.34 -4.89
N SER A 475 -12.69 -14.50 -5.01
CA SER A 475 -14.10 -14.61 -4.61
C SER A 475 -14.34 -14.35 -3.12
N ILE A 476 -13.38 -14.72 -2.26
CA ILE A 476 -13.44 -14.40 -0.82
C ILE A 476 -13.39 -12.89 -0.62
N VAL A 477 -12.47 -12.18 -1.30
CA VAL A 477 -12.34 -10.72 -1.20
C VAL A 477 -13.58 -10.02 -1.77
N GLU A 478 -14.09 -10.44 -2.92
CA GLU A 478 -15.30 -9.89 -3.55
C GLU A 478 -16.55 -10.12 -2.69
N GLY A 479 -16.64 -11.25 -1.99
CA GLY A 479 -17.70 -11.51 -1.02
C GLY A 479 -17.63 -10.62 0.22
N LEU A 480 -16.43 -10.19 0.61
CA LEU A 480 -16.23 -9.25 1.71
C LEU A 480 -16.49 -7.81 1.28
N ASP A 481 -16.11 -7.45 0.05
CA ASP A 481 -16.28 -6.12 -0.52
C ASP A 481 -16.47 -6.15 -2.05
N PRO A 482 -17.73 -6.11 -2.52
CA PRO A 482 -18.04 -6.16 -3.95
C PRO A 482 -17.91 -4.80 -4.65
N THR A 483 -17.50 -3.74 -3.94
CA THR A 483 -17.56 -2.36 -4.46
C THR A 483 -16.28 -1.92 -5.16
N ARG A 484 -15.22 -2.74 -5.10
CA ARG A 484 -13.88 -2.42 -5.59
C ARG A 484 -13.45 -3.43 -6.64
N VAL A 485 -12.69 -2.95 -7.63
CA VAL A 485 -12.14 -3.81 -8.68
C VAL A 485 -11.02 -4.67 -8.10
N VAL A 486 -11.03 -5.97 -8.38
CA VAL A 486 -9.95 -6.89 -8.00
C VAL A 486 -9.09 -7.21 -9.21
N TYR A 487 -7.76 -7.15 -9.07
CA TYR A 487 -6.82 -7.67 -10.06
C TYR A 487 -5.69 -8.47 -9.41
N HIS A 488 -5.12 -9.40 -10.16
CA HIS A 488 -3.90 -10.11 -9.78
C HIS A 488 -2.70 -9.45 -10.46
N HIS A 489 -1.66 -9.07 -9.72
CA HIS A 489 -0.54 -8.30 -10.25
C HIS A 489 0.39 -9.20 -11.07
N SER A 490 0.53 -8.90 -12.37
CA SER A 490 1.21 -9.72 -13.39
C SER A 490 0.66 -11.14 -13.54
N SER A 491 -0.58 -11.26 -14.04
CA SER A 491 -1.31 -12.53 -14.15
C SER A 491 -1.84 -12.86 -15.56
N GLY A 492 -1.51 -12.03 -16.55
CA GLY A 492 -2.11 -12.06 -17.88
C GLY A 492 -3.62 -11.86 -17.77
N THR A 493 -4.43 -12.63 -18.51
CA THR A 493 -5.90 -12.44 -18.56
C THR A 493 -6.68 -12.98 -17.35
N LEU A 494 -6.03 -13.30 -16.22
CA LEU A 494 -6.73 -13.89 -15.08
C LEU A 494 -7.61 -12.86 -14.37
N GLY A 495 -8.92 -13.10 -14.34
CA GLY A 495 -9.91 -12.23 -13.70
C GLY A 495 -10.42 -11.13 -14.64
N THR A 496 -10.61 -9.93 -14.09
CA THR A 496 -11.30 -8.80 -14.75
C THR A 496 -10.40 -7.98 -15.68
N MET A 497 -9.08 -8.15 -15.60
CA MET A 497 -8.08 -7.34 -16.29
C MET A 497 -7.02 -8.23 -16.96
N HIS A 498 -6.32 -7.70 -17.96
CA HIS A 498 -5.05 -8.26 -18.44
C HIS A 498 -3.90 -7.51 -17.77
N THR A 499 -3.14 -8.19 -16.91
CA THR A 499 -2.11 -7.55 -16.07
C THR A 499 -0.74 -8.13 -16.32
N ILE A 500 0.26 -7.28 -16.58
CA ILE A 500 1.57 -7.72 -17.05
C ILE A 500 2.70 -6.88 -16.45
N ASN A 501 3.77 -7.52 -16.00
CA ASN A 501 5.07 -6.84 -15.89
C ASN A 501 5.73 -6.92 -17.27
N LEU A 502 5.93 -5.78 -17.91
CA LEU A 502 6.37 -5.67 -19.31
C LEU A 502 7.73 -4.97 -19.40
N TYR A 503 8.75 -5.76 -19.68
CA TYR A 503 10.13 -5.30 -19.87
C TYR A 503 10.61 -5.68 -21.27
N LEU A 504 10.65 -4.72 -22.19
CA LEU A 504 10.93 -4.96 -23.62
C LEU A 504 12.41 -4.74 -23.99
N ASN A 505 13.30 -4.58 -23.02
CA ASN A 505 14.73 -4.41 -23.27
C ASN A 505 15.01 -3.23 -24.24
N PHE A 506 15.81 -3.44 -25.28
CA PHE A 506 16.07 -2.45 -26.34
C PHE A 506 15.21 -2.67 -27.60
N THR A 507 13.98 -3.19 -27.48
CA THR A 507 13.04 -3.23 -28.61
C THR A 507 12.97 -1.85 -29.28
N PRO A 508 13.00 -1.76 -30.62
CA PRO A 508 13.00 -0.47 -31.32
C PRO A 508 11.84 0.43 -30.86
N ILE A 509 12.13 1.71 -30.62
CA ILE A 509 11.15 2.70 -30.11
C ILE A 509 9.88 2.72 -30.95
N GLN A 510 10.00 2.55 -32.27
CA GLN A 510 8.84 2.48 -33.17
C GLN A 510 7.97 1.25 -32.90
N GLU A 511 8.55 0.06 -32.77
CA GLU A 511 7.81 -1.17 -32.48
C GLU A 511 7.09 -1.08 -31.14
N VAL A 512 7.72 -0.47 -30.12
CA VAL A 512 7.08 -0.21 -28.84
C VAL A 512 5.89 0.74 -29.01
N SER A 513 6.00 1.75 -29.88
CA SER A 513 4.88 2.68 -30.17
C SER A 513 3.69 1.97 -30.82
N ASP A 514 3.94 0.91 -31.58
CA ASP A 514 2.93 0.11 -32.29
C ASP A 514 2.42 -1.09 -31.46
N TRP A 515 3.06 -1.40 -30.32
CA TRP A 515 2.87 -2.64 -29.54
C TRP A 515 1.43 -2.91 -29.10
N PHE A 516 0.64 -1.86 -28.87
CA PHE A 516 -0.72 -1.96 -28.33
C PHE A 516 -1.82 -1.78 -29.38
N GLU A 517 -1.48 -1.78 -30.67
CA GLU A 517 -2.45 -1.65 -31.77
C GLU A 517 -3.52 -2.77 -31.72
N HIS A 518 -3.10 -4.02 -31.58
CA HIS A 518 -3.99 -5.18 -31.51
C HIS A 518 -4.92 -5.09 -30.30
N TRP A 519 -4.39 -4.91 -29.09
CA TRP A 519 -5.21 -4.72 -27.89
C TRP A 519 -6.15 -3.51 -28.02
N SER A 520 -5.70 -2.41 -28.63
CA SER A 520 -6.56 -1.25 -28.83
C SER A 520 -7.74 -1.56 -29.75
N SER A 521 -7.58 -2.44 -30.72
CA SER A 521 -8.63 -2.76 -31.70
C SER A 521 -9.54 -3.89 -31.23
N GLU A 522 -8.95 -4.96 -30.69
CA GLU A 522 -9.63 -6.23 -30.38
C GLU A 522 -9.79 -6.49 -28.86
N GLY A 523 -9.18 -5.66 -28.01
CA GLY A 523 -9.12 -5.89 -26.57
C GLY A 523 -10.47 -5.79 -25.87
N VAL A 524 -10.77 -6.78 -25.01
CA VAL A 524 -12.02 -6.87 -24.25
C VAL A 524 -11.86 -6.63 -22.75
N LYS A 525 -10.62 -6.49 -22.27
CA LYS A 525 -10.30 -6.21 -20.86
C LYS A 525 -9.35 -5.02 -20.73
N PRO A 526 -9.39 -4.30 -19.60
CA PRO A 526 -8.39 -3.30 -19.31
C PRO A 526 -6.99 -3.91 -19.28
N LEU A 527 -6.05 -3.22 -19.90
CA LEU A 527 -4.63 -3.57 -19.87
C LEU A 527 -3.94 -2.75 -18.79
N LEU A 528 -3.31 -3.44 -17.85
CA LEU A 528 -2.45 -2.84 -16.83
C LEU A 528 -1.02 -3.35 -17.01
N LEU A 529 -0.12 -2.44 -17.39
CA LEU A 529 1.31 -2.67 -17.28
C LEU A 529 1.71 -2.42 -15.82
N CYS A 530 1.65 -3.47 -15.00
CA CYS A 530 1.89 -3.42 -13.55
C CYS A 530 3.28 -2.88 -13.21
N GLU A 531 4.27 -3.34 -13.96
CA GLU A 531 5.63 -2.81 -13.99
C GLU A 531 5.97 -2.63 -15.47
N TYR A 532 6.38 -1.44 -15.89
CA TYR A 532 6.84 -1.15 -17.24
C TYR A 532 8.12 -0.34 -17.19
N ASP A 533 9.12 -0.80 -17.92
CA ASP A 533 10.35 -0.09 -18.19
C ASP A 533 10.89 -0.58 -19.52
N THR A 534 11.21 0.34 -20.43
CA THR A 534 11.87 0.02 -21.70
C THR A 534 12.73 1.20 -22.14
N PRO A 535 14.06 1.10 -22.08
CA PRO A 535 14.86 0.06 -21.42
C PRO A 535 14.86 0.17 -19.88
N TYR A 536 14.80 -0.98 -19.22
CA TYR A 536 15.00 -1.13 -17.77
C TYR A 536 16.47 -1.07 -17.38
N ASP A 537 16.74 -0.75 -16.12
CA ASP A 537 18.10 -0.55 -15.59
C ASP A 537 19.01 -1.77 -15.81
N LEU A 538 18.45 -2.99 -15.73
CA LEU A 538 19.15 -4.26 -15.99
C LEU A 538 19.59 -4.43 -17.45
N ASP A 539 18.94 -3.75 -18.40
CA ASP A 539 19.17 -3.96 -19.82
C ASP A 539 20.57 -3.53 -20.25
N TRP A 540 21.18 -2.58 -19.54
CA TRP A 540 22.57 -2.16 -19.71
C TRP A 540 23.62 -3.16 -19.17
N THR A 541 23.18 -4.34 -18.73
CA THR A 541 24.06 -5.44 -18.33
C THR A 541 23.85 -6.65 -19.25
N MET A 542 24.67 -7.68 -19.16
CA MET A 542 24.51 -8.91 -19.97
C MET A 542 23.72 -10.05 -19.30
N TYR A 543 23.39 -9.95 -18.00
CA TYR A 543 22.67 -11.01 -17.32
C TYR A 543 21.17 -11.01 -17.65
N ARG A 544 20.63 -12.16 -18.06
CA ARG A 544 19.21 -12.35 -18.43
C ARG A 544 18.53 -13.50 -17.70
N GLY A 545 18.94 -13.72 -16.45
CA GLY A 545 18.18 -14.54 -15.51
C GLY A 545 18.59 -16.01 -15.43
N TRP A 546 19.58 -16.45 -16.22
CA TRP A 546 20.10 -17.82 -16.20
C TRP A 546 21.62 -17.81 -16.15
N TYR A 547 22.20 -18.57 -15.22
CA TYR A 547 23.65 -18.77 -15.13
C TYR A 547 23.94 -20.21 -14.71
N LYS A 548 24.74 -20.93 -15.50
CA LYS A 548 25.10 -22.34 -15.25
C LYS A 548 23.90 -23.26 -14.97
N GLY A 549 22.79 -23.05 -15.68
CA GLY A 549 21.57 -23.86 -15.54
C GLY A 549 20.68 -23.48 -14.36
N GLU A 550 21.10 -22.51 -13.53
CA GLU A 550 20.27 -21.98 -12.44
C GLU A 550 19.62 -20.66 -12.86
N ARG A 551 18.31 -20.56 -12.57
CA ARG A 551 17.55 -19.34 -12.78
C ARG A 551 17.60 -18.47 -11.53
N SER A 552 18.08 -17.25 -11.66
CA SER A 552 18.02 -16.23 -10.62
C SER A 552 17.83 -14.87 -11.27
N PHE A 553 17.15 -13.93 -10.63
CA PHE A 553 16.95 -12.59 -11.21
C PHE A 553 17.98 -11.62 -10.63
N GLY A 554 17.71 -10.32 -10.59
CA GLY A 554 18.67 -9.26 -10.23
C GLY A 554 19.39 -9.37 -8.87
N SER A 555 19.28 -10.47 -8.13
CA SER A 555 20.07 -10.76 -6.92
C SER A 555 21.07 -11.92 -7.11
N ALA A 556 21.28 -12.39 -8.34
CA ALA A 556 22.20 -13.48 -8.63
C ALA A 556 23.67 -13.07 -8.43
N PRO A 557 24.49 -13.88 -7.74
CA PRO A 557 25.93 -13.75 -7.77
C PRO A 557 26.44 -14.34 -9.10
N VAL A 558 26.69 -13.50 -10.08
CA VAL A 558 27.15 -13.89 -11.42
C VAL A 558 28.27 -12.96 -11.88
N PRO A 559 29.03 -13.31 -12.92
CA PRO A 559 29.94 -12.37 -13.57
C PRO A 559 29.09 -11.31 -14.31
N TRP A 560 28.65 -10.28 -13.59
CA TRP A 560 27.91 -9.18 -14.19
C TRP A 560 28.83 -8.42 -15.16
N GLU A 561 28.29 -7.92 -16.26
CA GLU A 561 29.05 -7.13 -17.24
C GLU A 561 28.45 -5.74 -17.33
N PHE A 562 29.29 -4.71 -17.18
CA PHE A 562 28.95 -3.31 -17.30
C PHE A 562 29.04 -2.87 -18.77
N CYS A 563 27.90 -2.73 -19.45
CA CYS A 563 27.85 -2.49 -20.90
C CYS A 563 27.14 -1.18 -21.27
N VAL A 564 27.36 -0.11 -20.48
CA VAL A 564 26.60 1.14 -20.68
C VAL A 564 26.90 1.80 -22.03
N GLY A 565 28.17 1.90 -22.42
CA GLY A 565 28.59 2.53 -23.66
C GLY A 565 28.15 1.72 -24.89
N GLU A 566 28.33 0.41 -24.83
CA GLU A 566 27.99 -0.52 -25.91
C GLU A 566 26.48 -0.49 -26.23
N TRP A 567 25.63 -0.57 -25.21
CA TRP A 567 24.19 -0.50 -25.41
C TRP A 567 23.71 0.90 -25.81
N ASN A 568 24.39 1.97 -25.37
CA ASN A 568 24.03 3.34 -25.76
C ASN A 568 24.50 3.70 -27.18
N ALA A 569 25.52 3.06 -27.73
CA ALA A 569 26.11 3.41 -29.02
C ALA A 569 25.10 3.31 -30.18
N GLN A 570 24.10 2.44 -30.09
CA GLN A 570 23.03 2.35 -31.09
C GLN A 570 22.15 3.61 -31.17
N PHE A 571 22.12 4.43 -30.11
CA PHE A 571 21.35 5.68 -30.04
C PHE A 571 22.23 6.93 -30.13
N LEU A 572 23.43 6.88 -29.54
CA LEU A 572 24.30 8.05 -29.37
C LEU A 572 25.56 8.00 -30.25
N GLY A 573 25.79 6.90 -30.97
CA GLY A 573 27.01 6.68 -31.74
C GLY A 573 28.26 6.73 -30.85
N ASP A 574 29.36 7.28 -31.39
CA ASP A 574 30.65 7.36 -30.70
C ASP A 574 30.60 8.15 -29.38
N GLN A 575 29.61 9.03 -29.20
CA GLN A 575 29.45 9.77 -27.95
C GLN A 575 29.25 8.83 -26.75
N ALA A 576 28.64 7.65 -26.95
CA ALA A 576 28.40 6.67 -25.90
C ALA A 576 29.69 6.16 -25.23
N PHE A 577 30.85 6.28 -25.90
CA PHE A 577 32.15 5.85 -25.37
C PHE A 577 32.91 6.98 -24.66
N GLN A 578 32.30 8.16 -24.48
CA GLN A 578 32.84 9.25 -23.66
C GLN A 578 32.61 8.97 -22.16
N LEU A 579 33.24 7.92 -21.66
CA LEU A 579 33.03 7.38 -20.31
C LEU A 579 33.30 8.40 -19.21
N THR A 580 32.40 8.46 -18.23
CA THR A 580 32.61 9.26 -17.00
C THR A 580 33.67 8.61 -16.10
N GLU A 581 34.18 9.33 -15.11
CA GLU A 581 35.09 8.74 -14.12
C GLU A 581 34.43 7.61 -13.30
N LYS A 582 33.10 7.68 -13.09
CA LYS A 582 32.34 6.61 -12.43
C LYS A 582 32.30 5.34 -13.29
N ASP A 583 32.06 5.49 -14.59
CA ASP A 583 32.06 4.36 -15.54
C ASP A 583 33.45 3.73 -15.63
N LYS A 584 34.51 4.55 -15.72
CA LYS A 584 35.90 4.08 -15.69
C LYS A 584 36.24 3.34 -14.38
N ALA A 585 35.74 3.81 -13.25
CA ALA A 585 35.94 3.15 -11.96
C ALA A 585 35.27 1.77 -11.92
N ASN A 586 34.03 1.66 -12.43
CA ASN A 586 33.33 0.39 -12.54
C ASN A 586 34.07 -0.59 -13.45
N LEU A 587 34.50 -0.17 -14.65
CA LEU A 587 35.21 -1.02 -15.59
C LEU A 587 36.56 -1.52 -15.05
N ARG A 588 37.31 -0.66 -14.34
CA ARG A 588 38.56 -1.07 -13.68
C ARG A 588 38.31 -2.08 -12.57
N TRP A 589 37.26 -1.87 -11.78
CA TRP A 589 36.87 -2.78 -10.70
C TRP A 589 36.41 -4.13 -11.26
N GLU A 590 35.60 -4.13 -12.31
CA GLU A 590 35.11 -5.33 -12.98
C GLU A 590 36.26 -6.14 -13.58
N ALA A 591 37.20 -5.48 -14.27
CA ALA A 591 38.40 -6.12 -14.80
C ALA A 591 39.25 -6.79 -13.70
N GLU A 592 39.24 -6.24 -12.48
CA GLU A 592 39.89 -6.88 -11.34
C GLU A 592 39.08 -8.05 -10.78
N GLN A 593 37.74 -7.98 -10.78
CA GLN A 593 36.91 -9.11 -10.34
C GLN A 593 37.10 -10.31 -11.27
N TRP A 594 37.19 -10.08 -12.58
CA TRP A 594 37.52 -11.14 -13.55
C TRP A 594 38.86 -11.84 -13.27
N ARG A 595 39.81 -11.19 -12.58
CA ARG A 595 41.09 -11.80 -12.19
C ARG A 595 41.04 -12.50 -10.84
N THR A 596 40.17 -12.06 -9.94
CA THR A 596 40.25 -12.37 -8.50
C THR A 596 39.03 -13.05 -7.91
N LYS A 597 37.88 -13.06 -8.62
CA LYS A 597 36.60 -13.60 -8.15
C LYS A 597 35.94 -14.48 -9.21
N ASP A 598 35.24 -15.50 -8.74
CA ASP A 598 34.42 -16.36 -9.59
C ASP A 598 33.06 -15.73 -9.95
N VAL A 599 32.45 -15.00 -9.01
CA VAL A 599 31.13 -14.34 -9.13
C VAL A 599 31.05 -13.11 -8.23
N TRP A 600 30.16 -12.16 -8.55
CA TRP A 600 29.88 -10.99 -7.72
C TRP A 600 28.40 -10.58 -7.82
N TYR A 601 27.96 -9.68 -6.94
CA TYR A 601 26.65 -9.08 -7.03
C TYR A 601 26.69 -7.75 -7.79
N ARG A 602 25.57 -7.38 -8.41
CA ARG A 602 25.42 -6.07 -9.09
C ARG A 602 25.64 -4.86 -8.18
N TRP A 603 25.49 -5.01 -6.86
CA TRP A 603 25.72 -3.95 -5.88
C TRP A 603 27.17 -3.91 -5.36
N ASP A 604 28.03 -4.84 -5.77
CA ASP A 604 29.44 -4.84 -5.37
C ASP A 604 30.29 -3.82 -6.17
N TYR A 605 29.76 -3.32 -7.29
CA TYR A 605 30.42 -2.28 -8.08
C TYR A 605 30.61 -1.00 -7.24
N PRO A 606 31.72 -0.25 -7.45
CA PRO A 606 31.95 1.04 -6.78
C PRO A 606 30.78 2.01 -6.98
N TYR A 607 30.19 2.00 -8.18
CA TYR A 607 28.99 2.74 -8.53
C TYR A 607 27.98 1.77 -9.15
N PRO A 608 27.08 1.16 -8.36
CA PRO A 608 26.18 0.12 -8.84
C PRO A 608 25.42 0.52 -10.11
N PRO A 609 25.54 -0.25 -11.22
CA PRO A 609 24.91 0.10 -12.50
C PRO A 609 23.39 -0.08 -12.55
N VAL A 610 22.84 -0.78 -11.56
CA VAL A 610 21.44 -1.22 -11.51
C VAL A 610 20.90 -0.95 -10.11
N GLY A 611 19.68 -0.41 -10.01
CA GLY A 611 18.83 -0.47 -8.81
C GLY A 611 19.32 0.34 -7.59
N VAL A 612 20.27 1.25 -7.80
CA VAL A 612 20.52 2.39 -6.90
C VAL A 612 20.13 3.64 -7.68
N SER A 613 19.53 4.65 -7.04
CA SER A 613 19.21 5.93 -7.70
C SER A 613 20.42 6.35 -8.52
N SER A 614 20.26 6.40 -9.84
CA SER A 614 21.37 6.57 -10.74
C SER A 614 21.95 7.96 -10.49
N LEU A 615 23.02 8.03 -9.70
CA LEU A 615 23.80 9.24 -9.50
C LEU A 615 24.41 9.67 -10.85
N GLY A 616 23.62 10.35 -11.67
CA GLY A 616 24.11 11.09 -12.84
C GLY A 616 24.52 10.26 -14.07
N HIS A 617 23.86 9.14 -14.39
CA HIS A 617 24.04 8.50 -15.71
C HIS A 617 23.23 9.24 -16.78
N ALA A 618 23.78 10.36 -17.27
CA ALA A 618 23.13 11.25 -18.22
C ALA A 618 22.73 10.53 -19.52
N ASP A 619 23.56 9.62 -20.02
CA ASP A 619 23.31 8.91 -21.27
C ASP A 619 22.16 7.90 -21.14
N LYS A 620 22.06 7.15 -20.03
CA LYS A 620 20.89 6.30 -19.75
C LYS A 620 19.61 7.14 -19.74
N ASN A 621 19.65 8.30 -19.07
CA ASN A 621 18.53 9.24 -19.03
C ASN A 621 18.19 9.78 -20.44
N GLN A 622 19.19 10.04 -21.28
CA GLN A 622 18.99 10.46 -22.65
C GLN A 622 18.32 9.37 -23.48
N VAL A 623 18.78 8.12 -23.41
CA VAL A 623 18.16 6.99 -24.13
C VAL A 623 16.71 6.79 -23.67
N ARG A 624 16.45 6.74 -22.35
CA ARG A 624 15.08 6.63 -21.82
C ARG A 624 14.19 7.77 -22.27
N SER A 625 14.71 9.00 -22.36
CA SER A 625 13.92 10.14 -22.83
C SER A 625 13.44 9.98 -24.27
N MET A 626 14.16 9.23 -25.12
CA MET A 626 13.72 8.92 -26.48
C MET A 626 12.51 7.98 -26.47
N TYR A 627 12.56 6.92 -25.65
CA TYR A 627 11.43 5.98 -25.46
C TYR A 627 10.22 6.71 -24.87
N ILE A 628 10.38 7.46 -23.78
CA ILE A 628 9.29 8.19 -23.13
C ILE A 628 8.63 9.18 -24.09
N THR A 629 9.44 9.90 -24.87
CA THR A 629 8.91 10.92 -25.80
C THR A 629 7.97 10.32 -26.83
N ASP A 630 8.28 9.15 -27.37
CA ASP A 630 7.51 8.55 -28.45
C ASP A 630 6.44 7.57 -27.94
N ASN A 631 6.76 6.78 -26.92
CA ASN A 631 5.88 5.72 -26.47
C ASN A 631 4.73 6.24 -25.59
N TRP A 632 4.92 7.27 -24.76
CA TRP A 632 3.87 7.70 -23.82
C TRP A 632 2.67 8.28 -24.56
N HIS A 633 2.91 9.15 -25.54
CA HIS A 633 1.82 9.69 -26.34
C HIS A 633 1.14 8.62 -27.19
N ALA A 634 1.88 7.59 -27.63
CA ALA A 634 1.33 6.48 -28.38
C ALA A 634 0.44 5.61 -27.50
N PHE A 635 0.89 5.23 -26.30
CA PHE A 635 0.13 4.44 -25.34
C PHE A 635 -1.18 5.13 -24.96
N ARG A 636 -1.12 6.45 -24.70
CA ARG A 636 -2.30 7.25 -24.38
C ARG A 636 -3.28 7.32 -25.55
N THR A 637 -2.79 7.36 -26.79
CA THR A 637 -3.62 7.41 -28.00
C THR A 637 -4.23 6.05 -28.35
N TRP A 638 -3.48 4.94 -28.21
CA TRP A 638 -4.03 3.58 -28.21
C TRP A 638 -5.01 3.34 -27.06
N GLY A 639 -4.94 4.18 -26.04
CA GLY A 639 -5.84 4.21 -24.93
C GLY A 639 -5.53 3.17 -23.86
N VAL A 640 -4.26 2.77 -23.71
CA VAL A 640 -3.79 1.83 -22.67
C VAL A 640 -4.38 2.22 -21.32
N SER A 641 -5.11 1.29 -20.69
CA SER A 641 -5.96 1.59 -19.53
C SER A 641 -5.13 2.03 -18.33
N ALA A 642 -4.03 1.32 -18.07
CA ALA A 642 -3.08 1.67 -17.03
C ALA A 642 -1.65 1.23 -17.35
N PHE A 643 -0.67 2.02 -16.91
CA PHE A 643 0.73 1.62 -16.96
C PHE A 643 1.55 2.27 -15.85
N SER A 644 2.63 1.59 -15.47
CA SER A 644 3.52 1.94 -14.37
C SER A 644 4.94 2.10 -14.84
N GLU A 645 5.48 3.31 -14.80
CA GLU A 645 6.91 3.52 -15.00
C GLU A 645 7.64 3.03 -13.75
N PHE A 646 8.23 1.84 -13.78
CA PHE A 646 8.79 1.21 -12.59
C PHE A 646 10.17 1.79 -12.21
N GLY A 647 10.97 2.19 -13.20
CA GLY A 647 12.30 2.78 -13.06
C GLY A 647 12.33 4.29 -12.84
N TYR A 648 11.19 4.94 -12.55
CA TYR A 648 11.11 6.40 -12.43
C TYR A 648 12.08 7.00 -11.40
N GLY A 649 12.46 6.24 -10.37
CA GLY A 649 13.43 6.66 -9.35
C GLY A 649 14.81 7.06 -9.92
N HIS A 650 15.10 6.72 -11.17
CA HIS A 650 16.33 7.04 -11.89
C HIS A 650 16.28 8.34 -12.70
N PHE A 651 15.13 9.01 -12.77
CA PHE A 651 14.92 10.13 -13.70
C PHE A 651 15.29 11.48 -13.10
N TRP A 652 15.48 11.53 -11.80
CA TRP A 652 15.98 12.67 -11.06
C TRP A 652 17.31 12.32 -10.40
N SER A 653 18.13 13.33 -10.16
CA SER A 653 19.39 13.22 -9.41
C SER A 653 19.42 14.29 -8.34
N LEU A 654 20.09 14.03 -7.22
CA LEU A 654 20.38 15.09 -6.26
C LEU A 654 21.37 16.08 -6.86
N ARG A 655 21.17 17.37 -6.58
CA ARG A 655 22.17 18.40 -6.89
C ARG A 655 23.44 18.19 -6.08
N ASP A 656 24.55 18.68 -6.60
CA ASP A 656 25.82 18.68 -5.87
C ASP A 656 25.67 19.44 -4.53
N GLY A 657 26.13 18.81 -3.44
CA GLY A 657 26.05 19.38 -2.10
C GLY A 657 24.68 19.26 -1.42
N ALA A 658 23.73 18.50 -1.98
CA ALA A 658 22.52 18.12 -1.25
C ALA A 658 22.87 17.42 0.08
N ASP A 659 22.16 17.77 1.15
CA ASP A 659 22.40 17.17 2.47
C ASP A 659 21.87 15.74 2.49
N GLU A 660 22.79 14.78 2.60
CA GLU A 660 22.49 13.36 2.75
C GLU A 660 22.81 12.85 4.16
N GLY A 661 23.13 13.77 5.07
CA GLY A 661 23.45 13.50 6.45
C GLY A 661 22.25 12.98 7.24
N ARG A 662 22.53 12.59 8.47
CA ARG A 662 21.50 12.24 9.44
C ARG A 662 20.61 13.46 9.70
N LYS A 663 19.30 13.28 9.56
CA LYS A 663 18.30 14.28 9.94
C LYS A 663 17.69 13.90 11.27
N ASP A 664 17.92 14.70 12.31
CA ASP A 664 17.25 14.54 13.60
C ASP A 664 15.97 15.39 13.65
N PHE A 665 14.90 14.84 14.21
CA PHE A 665 13.64 15.54 14.37
C PHE A 665 13.46 16.02 15.81
N ALA A 666 12.91 17.23 15.96
CA ALA A 666 12.41 17.66 17.26
C ALA A 666 11.18 16.83 17.61
N VAL A 667 11.26 16.09 18.72
CA VAL A 667 10.16 15.25 19.19
C VAL A 667 9.29 16.04 20.15
N ASP A 668 8.01 16.18 19.81
CA ASP A 668 6.99 16.66 20.75
C ASP A 668 6.64 15.55 21.76
N TRP A 669 7.45 15.44 22.81
CA TRP A 669 7.30 14.42 23.86
C TRP A 669 5.98 14.52 24.62
N ASP A 670 5.48 15.74 24.83
CA ASP A 670 4.21 15.99 25.53
C ASP A 670 3.00 15.60 24.67
N GLY A 671 3.13 15.75 23.35
CA GLY A 671 2.10 15.43 22.38
C GLY A 671 2.17 14.03 21.78
N LEU A 672 2.86 13.06 22.39
CA LEU A 672 2.94 11.69 21.83
C LEU A 672 1.66 10.86 21.97
N GLN A 673 0.70 11.30 22.79
CA GLN A 673 -0.52 10.54 23.11
C GLN A 673 -1.63 10.75 22.08
N ARG A 674 -1.27 10.68 20.78
CA ARG A 674 -2.18 10.85 19.65
C ARG A 674 -1.90 9.81 18.56
N PRO A 675 -2.86 9.53 17.67
CA PRO A 675 -2.66 8.66 16.51
C PRO A 675 -1.49 9.12 15.63
N GLY A 676 -0.85 8.17 14.97
CA GLY A 676 0.24 8.39 14.03
C GLY A 676 1.64 8.15 14.60
N PHE A 677 2.59 7.95 13.70
CA PHE A 677 3.98 7.73 14.03
C PHE A 677 4.71 9.02 14.44
N SER A 678 5.66 8.89 15.37
CA SER A 678 6.58 9.96 15.76
C SER A 678 8.03 9.50 15.58
N PRO A 679 8.68 9.83 14.45
CA PRO A 679 10.10 9.53 14.24
C PRO A 679 11.00 10.42 15.09
N ASP A 680 12.19 9.91 15.40
CA ASP A 680 13.27 10.63 16.09
C ASP A 680 14.34 11.11 15.11
N TYR A 681 14.61 10.33 14.06
CA TYR A 681 15.64 10.64 13.07
C TYR A 681 15.44 9.89 11.76
N ILE A 682 16.15 10.31 10.72
CA ILE A 682 16.47 9.54 9.51
C ILE A 682 18.00 9.43 9.45
N ALA A 683 18.54 8.21 9.57
CA ALA A 683 19.98 7.98 9.54
C ALA A 683 20.51 7.72 8.12
N GLN A 684 19.69 7.11 7.26
CA GLN A 684 20.01 6.86 5.86
C GLN A 684 18.77 7.13 5.02
N ALA A 685 18.83 8.17 4.19
CA ALA A 685 17.81 8.46 3.21
C ALA A 685 17.77 7.38 2.11
N TYR A 686 16.58 6.93 1.74
CA TYR A 686 16.41 6.17 0.50
C TYR A 686 16.26 7.16 -0.66
N ARG A 687 17.27 7.22 -1.53
CA ARG A 687 17.37 8.22 -2.61
C ARG A 687 16.26 8.02 -3.64
N ARG A 688 15.13 8.68 -3.43
CA ARG A 688 14.00 8.73 -4.36
C ARG A 688 13.31 10.07 -4.26
N MET A 689 13.01 10.65 -5.42
CA MET A 689 12.45 12.00 -5.51
C MET A 689 11.16 12.16 -4.72
N ASP A 690 10.34 11.11 -4.67
CA ASP A 690 9.08 11.08 -3.94
C ASP A 690 9.21 10.81 -2.44
N MET A 691 10.38 10.42 -1.93
CA MET A 691 10.54 9.91 -0.56
C MET A 691 11.49 10.71 0.32
N THR A 692 12.39 11.51 -0.24
CA THR A 692 13.46 12.13 0.55
C THR A 692 13.97 13.45 -0.03
N ASN A 693 14.85 14.11 0.73
CA ASN A 693 15.42 15.44 0.48
C ASN A 693 14.37 16.52 0.23
N ASP A 694 14.77 17.79 0.22
CA ASP A 694 13.82 18.85 -0.14
C ASP A 694 13.52 18.77 -1.64
N PRO A 695 12.30 19.14 -2.10
CA PRO A 695 11.96 19.07 -3.53
C PRO A 695 12.95 19.85 -4.41
N GLY A 696 13.50 20.95 -3.90
CA GLY A 696 14.49 21.79 -4.60
C GLY A 696 15.89 21.17 -4.71
N ASP A 697 16.18 20.08 -3.99
CA ASP A 697 17.44 19.35 -4.13
C ASP A 697 17.44 18.40 -5.35
N TRP A 698 16.26 18.07 -5.87
CA TRP A 698 16.12 17.14 -6.99
C TRP A 698 16.20 17.87 -8.33
N VAL A 699 17.15 17.45 -9.16
CA VAL A 699 17.35 17.92 -10.52
C VAL A 699 16.74 16.93 -11.50
N ALA A 700 15.82 17.39 -12.34
CA ALA A 700 15.20 16.59 -13.38
C ALA A 700 16.20 16.26 -14.49
N GLY A 701 16.40 14.97 -14.75
CA GLY A 701 17.11 14.47 -15.92
C GLY A 701 16.25 14.52 -17.19
N ARG A 702 16.82 14.13 -18.34
CA ARG A 702 16.10 14.15 -19.63
C ARG A 702 14.86 13.24 -19.63
N ALA A 703 14.89 12.12 -18.91
CA ALA A 703 13.75 11.22 -18.79
C ALA A 703 12.60 11.87 -18.01
N ALA A 704 12.90 12.57 -16.90
CA ALA A 704 11.90 13.33 -16.13
C ALA A 704 11.28 14.45 -16.97
N LEU A 705 12.10 15.19 -17.73
CA LEU A 705 11.60 16.24 -18.64
C LEU A 705 10.68 15.66 -19.72
N ALA A 706 11.00 14.49 -20.26
CA ALA A 706 10.13 13.79 -21.20
C ALA A 706 8.80 13.34 -20.55
N LEU A 707 8.82 12.89 -19.28
CA LEU A 707 7.59 12.59 -18.53
C LEU A 707 6.74 13.84 -18.33
N TYR A 708 7.30 14.96 -17.87
CA TYR A 708 6.54 16.21 -17.70
C TYR A 708 5.87 16.65 -19.00
N ARG A 709 6.49 16.39 -20.15
CA ARG A 709 5.92 16.74 -21.45
C ARG A 709 4.80 15.79 -21.89
N ASN A 710 4.95 14.48 -21.66
CA ASN A 710 4.08 13.47 -22.30
C ASN A 710 3.05 12.83 -21.35
N ASN A 711 3.27 12.92 -20.04
CA ASN A 711 2.45 12.25 -19.03
C ASN A 711 1.46 13.17 -18.32
N MET A 712 1.63 14.49 -18.42
CA MET A 712 0.72 15.43 -17.78
C MET A 712 -0.70 15.33 -18.37
N PRO A 713 -1.74 15.75 -17.63
CA PRO A 713 -3.13 15.49 -18.01
C PRO A 713 -3.50 16.03 -19.40
N LEU A 714 -2.89 17.14 -19.80
CA LEU A 714 -3.02 17.72 -21.14
C LEU A 714 -1.81 17.38 -22.00
N LEU A 715 -2.07 16.89 -23.21
CA LEU A 715 -1.05 16.59 -24.19
C LEU A 715 -1.59 16.92 -25.59
N ALA A 716 -0.77 17.58 -26.39
CA ALA A 716 -1.01 17.76 -27.81
C ALA A 716 0.25 17.44 -28.61
N TYR A 717 0.11 16.70 -29.71
CA TYR A 717 1.25 16.35 -30.57
C TYR A 717 0.82 16.11 -32.02
N ILE A 718 1.77 16.28 -32.94
CA ILE A 718 1.57 15.99 -34.36
C ILE A 718 1.84 14.50 -34.58
N ALA A 719 0.79 13.78 -34.95
CA ALA A 719 0.83 12.36 -35.27
C ALA A 719 0.84 12.12 -36.78
N GLY A 720 1.12 10.88 -37.17
CA GLY A 720 0.97 10.36 -38.52
C GLY A 720 -0.45 10.50 -39.08
N LYS A 721 -0.68 9.98 -40.28
CA LYS A 721 -2.04 9.94 -40.87
C LYS A 721 -3.00 9.10 -39.99
N PRO A 722 -4.33 9.34 -40.04
CA PRO A 722 -5.31 8.64 -39.21
C PRO A 722 -5.19 7.11 -39.19
N GLU A 723 -4.87 6.50 -40.32
CA GLU A 723 -4.77 5.04 -40.47
C GLU A 723 -3.48 4.47 -39.86
N ARG A 724 -2.51 5.32 -39.50
CA ARG A 724 -1.22 4.93 -38.93
C ARG A 724 -0.65 6.08 -38.10
N PHE A 725 -1.32 6.44 -37.01
CA PHE A 725 -1.02 7.67 -36.28
C PHE A 725 0.38 7.67 -35.63
N THR A 726 0.95 6.50 -35.36
CA THR A 726 2.31 6.35 -34.82
C THR A 726 3.41 6.58 -35.87
N SER A 727 3.04 6.72 -37.16
CA SER A 727 4.02 6.90 -38.24
C SER A 727 4.76 8.24 -38.17
N LYS A 728 6.09 8.16 -38.27
CA LYS A 728 7.01 9.30 -38.20
C LYS A 728 7.48 9.77 -39.58
N ASP A 729 6.71 9.47 -40.63
CA ASP A 729 7.05 9.84 -42.01
C ASP A 729 7.34 11.35 -42.11
N HIS A 730 8.54 11.71 -42.57
CA HIS A 730 9.00 13.11 -42.65
C HIS A 730 9.81 13.40 -43.92
N ASN A 731 10.03 12.39 -44.76
CA ASN A 731 10.70 12.51 -46.06
C ASN A 731 9.67 12.22 -47.15
N PHE A 732 9.45 13.20 -48.04
CA PHE A 732 8.45 13.15 -49.10
C PHE A 732 9.06 13.59 -50.43
N LEU A 733 8.59 13.04 -51.54
CA LEU A 733 9.02 13.43 -52.88
C LEU A 733 8.37 14.75 -53.31
N PRO A 734 9.00 15.55 -54.21
CA PRO A 734 8.35 16.72 -54.78
C PRO A 734 7.02 16.37 -55.45
N GLY A 735 5.94 17.05 -55.05
CA GLY A 735 4.58 16.80 -55.53
C GLY A 735 3.82 15.69 -54.80
N GLU A 736 4.45 15.00 -53.83
CA GLU A 736 3.78 14.02 -52.99
C GLU A 736 2.81 14.70 -52.01
N THR A 737 1.59 14.18 -51.93
CA THR A 737 0.62 14.62 -50.91
C THR A 737 0.82 13.81 -49.64
N PHE A 738 1.08 14.48 -48.51
CA PHE A 738 1.16 13.83 -47.20
C PHE A 738 0.00 14.28 -46.30
N ARG A 739 -0.31 13.46 -45.28
CA ARG A 739 -1.31 13.75 -44.25
C ARG A 739 -0.70 13.54 -42.87
N LYS A 740 -0.99 14.46 -41.97
CA LYS A 740 -0.67 14.41 -40.53
C LYS A 740 -1.92 14.84 -39.76
N GLN A 741 -1.96 14.55 -38.48
CA GLN A 741 -3.05 14.99 -37.60
C GLN A 741 -2.49 15.61 -36.33
N LEU A 742 -3.25 16.52 -35.73
CA LEU A 742 -3.00 16.99 -34.37
C LEU A 742 -3.88 16.16 -33.42
N ILE A 743 -3.26 15.43 -32.50
CA ILE A 743 -3.97 14.69 -31.44
C ILE A 743 -3.92 15.53 -30.17
N ILE A 744 -5.07 15.67 -29.51
CA ILE A 744 -5.23 16.39 -28.25
C ILE A 744 -5.85 15.43 -27.24
N ILE A 745 -5.18 15.23 -26.10
CA ILE A 745 -5.64 14.39 -25.00
C ILE A 745 -5.91 15.28 -23.80
N ASN A 746 -7.14 15.21 -23.27
CA ASN A 746 -7.53 15.88 -22.04
C ASN A 746 -7.95 14.87 -20.96
N ASN A 747 -7.03 14.62 -20.03
CA ASN A 747 -7.26 13.80 -18.84
C ASN A 747 -7.33 14.65 -17.56
N SER A 748 -7.47 15.98 -17.66
CA SER A 748 -7.50 16.89 -16.50
C SER A 748 -8.74 16.71 -15.61
N ARG A 749 -9.78 16.06 -16.16
CA ARG A 749 -11.12 15.93 -15.58
C ARG A 749 -11.89 17.25 -15.47
N GLU A 750 -11.34 18.29 -16.06
CA GLU A 750 -11.93 19.60 -16.18
C GLU A 750 -12.09 19.96 -17.67
N THR A 751 -13.02 20.87 -17.96
CA THR A 751 -13.08 21.50 -19.28
C THR A 751 -11.85 22.38 -19.44
N VAL A 752 -11.12 22.20 -20.53
CA VAL A 752 -9.94 23.01 -20.85
C VAL A 752 -10.25 23.84 -22.08
N GLU A 753 -10.08 25.16 -21.95
CA GLU A 753 -10.18 26.13 -23.03
C GLU A 753 -8.77 26.44 -23.55
N ALA A 754 -8.63 26.52 -24.88
CA ALA A 754 -7.35 26.66 -25.58
C ALA A 754 -6.95 28.12 -25.81
#